data_AF-A0AAW5AMN4-F1
#
_entry.id   AF-A0AAW5AMN4-F1
#
_cell.length_a   1.000
_cell.length_b   1.000
_cell.length_c   1.000
_cell.angle_alpha   90.00
_cell.angle_beta   90.00
_cell.angle_gamma   90.00
#
_symmetry.space_group_name_H-M   'P 1'
#
loop_
_entity.id
_entity.type
_entity.pdbx_description
1 polymer ?
#
loop_
_entity_poly.entity_id
_entity_poly.type
_entity_poly.pdbx_seq_one_letter_code
_entity_poly.pdbx_strand_id
1 'polypeptide(L)'
;MLYHQIQWIHLKSRTRRRAADSTAVRDRFCPDCCFIRLQKPFSLSRASQRCNTFKVNLRSLKFRSQTAQTAALMERKKMITEKEALVLDLVKTDGRFIQFIQNPSEELQCIAVQQDAQAIEYIDNPSEAAQLAAVQDWGSAIQYIDNPSEAVQLAAVQQSGWVIEYIKNPSEAVQLAAVQQSGLVIKYIENPSEAAQLAAVQQDGRMIEYIKNPSEAAQLAAVQQDGRAIEYIENPSEAVQLAVVQQDGEAIEYINNPSEAVQLAAVQQNGRVIQYIDNPSEAAQLAAVQQWDSAIQYIDNPSEAVQLAAVQKDGEAIEYIDNPSEAVQLAAVQQNGYAIKYINNPSEAVQLAAVQQSGWVIEYINNPSEAVQLAAVQQNGYAIKYIENPSEAVQLVAVQQDGRVIEYIKNPSEAVQLVAVLQWNPAIEYIDNPSEAVQLAAAQQKSEAVQLAVVQQDGYAIKYIENPSEAVQLAAVQQDGQVIQYIENPSEAAQLAVVQQNGYAIKYINNPSEAVQLAAVQKNGYAIECIDNPSEAVQLAAVQQNGRVIQYIKNPSEAVQLAVVQQDGEAIQYIKNPSEAVQLAVVQQDGDAIEYIDNPSEAAQLAAVQQDGRVIKYIENPSEAVQLAAVQTDSQMIKCIKNPSKAKAVKRAVVQEGFWDDGYDEYYSWESSDWAWCSSTWQAEQESSQKSDQESEHVIEYIKNPSEAVQLAAVQQDGRVIEYIKNPSEAVQLAAVQQDGRVIQYIDNPSEAAQLAAVQQNGRVIQYIDNPSEAVQLVAVQQNLLAVCDISKECLKQSVIDCLNMKMNSSAATIERMQNRMANLILNLLRYAKLEDKHRNNQNLITEKREITCSISEVRACISLMLEKFPALKVKFEDSEWFAAVWNTSLHLTRLDIEPSPIWTIEQILDKDFFPDQHKQIPKNNFFPGPVEDIDDDIPF
;
A
#
# COMPACT_ATOMS: atom_id res chain seq x y z
N MET A 1 31.14 30.95 86.52
CA MET A 1 31.30 31.60 87.84
C MET A 1 32.79 31.78 88.10
N LEU A 2 33.21 32.83 88.82
CA LEU A 2 34.61 32.94 89.27
C LEU A 2 34.82 32.10 90.54
N TYR A 3 35.97 31.45 90.71
CA TYR A 3 37.01 31.96 91.63
C TYR A 3 38.32 31.13 91.62
N HIS A 4 39.38 31.77 92.12
CA HIS A 4 40.69 31.25 92.51
C HIS A 4 41.68 30.79 91.42
N GLN A 5 42.95 30.81 91.83
CA GLN A 5 44.12 31.17 91.04
C GLN A 5 45.39 30.78 91.84
N ILE A 6 46.55 30.68 91.17
CA ILE A 6 47.93 30.55 91.75
C ILE A 6 48.18 29.14 92.36
N GLN A 7 48.96 28.24 91.72
CA GLN A 7 50.42 28.21 91.49
C GLN A 7 51.23 27.89 92.78
N TRP A 8 52.30 27.08 92.79
CA TRP A 8 53.17 26.45 91.77
C TRP A 8 53.52 24.99 92.17
N ILE A 9 54.10 24.17 91.28
CA ILE A 9 55.51 23.70 91.35
C ILE A 9 55.86 22.65 90.26
N HIS A 10 56.99 22.92 89.58
CA HIS A 10 57.95 22.03 88.87
C HIS A 10 57.59 21.08 87.69
N LEU A 11 58.39 21.31 86.63
CA LEU A 11 59.18 20.39 85.82
C LEU A 11 58.53 19.21 85.04
N LYS A 12 58.61 19.35 83.71
CA LYS A 12 59.22 18.32 82.84
C LYS A 12 60.60 17.93 83.41
N SER A 13 61.08 16.70 83.32
CA SER A 13 60.72 15.61 82.41
C SER A 13 60.83 14.24 83.06
N ARG A 14 60.34 13.21 82.38
CA ARG A 14 60.87 11.85 82.57
C ARG A 14 62.34 11.84 82.13
N THR A 15 63.12 10.95 82.72
CA THR A 15 64.14 10.22 81.97
C THR A 15 63.66 8.78 81.86
N ARG A 16 63.17 8.42 80.66
CA ARG A 16 63.15 7.03 80.20
C ARG A 16 64.60 6.53 80.02
N ARG A 17 64.83 5.24 79.83
CA ARG A 17 63.93 4.11 79.53
C ARG A 17 64.17 2.96 80.53
N ARG A 18 63.32 1.93 80.61
CA ARG A 18 63.50 0.61 79.95
C ARG A 18 64.95 0.22 79.63
N ALA A 19 65.36 -1.03 79.73
CA ALA A 19 64.80 -2.23 80.39
C ALA A 19 65.91 -3.31 80.33
N ALA A 20 65.53 -4.59 80.42
CA ALA A 20 65.89 -5.66 79.49
C ALA A 20 67.37 -5.89 79.08
N ASP A 21 67.85 -7.13 79.05
CA ASP A 21 67.25 -8.40 79.47
C ASP A 21 68.33 -9.49 79.59
N SER A 22 68.04 -10.55 80.34
CA SER A 22 68.46 -11.92 79.97
C SER A 22 67.85 -12.96 80.91
N THR A 23 67.13 -13.93 80.33
CA THR A 23 66.47 -15.02 81.05
C THR A 23 67.39 -16.25 81.20
N ALA A 24 67.66 -16.69 82.44
CA ALA A 24 68.34 -17.97 82.69
C ALA A 24 67.93 -18.66 84.04
N VAL A 25 66.77 -19.30 84.02
CA VAL A 25 66.34 -20.51 84.77
C VAL A 25 67.19 -20.99 85.99
N ARG A 26 66.67 -20.68 87.19
CA ARG A 26 66.44 -21.55 88.39
C ARG A 26 67.55 -22.37 89.12
N ASP A 27 67.56 -22.13 90.43
CA ASP A 27 67.41 -23.12 91.54
C ASP A 27 68.48 -24.20 91.84
N ARG A 28 69.52 -23.84 92.62
CA ARG A 28 69.58 -24.11 94.09
C ARG A 28 70.97 -23.87 94.71
N PHE A 29 71.04 -23.10 95.81
CA PHE A 29 71.19 -23.63 97.18
C PHE A 29 71.15 -22.50 98.24
N CYS A 30 70.69 -22.84 99.44
CA CYS A 30 70.73 -22.06 100.69
C CYS A 30 71.67 -22.82 101.68
N PRO A 31 72.00 -22.35 102.91
CA PRO A 31 71.47 -21.19 103.64
C PRO A 31 72.52 -20.35 104.43
N ASP A 32 72.00 -19.45 105.27
CA ASP A 32 72.55 -18.98 106.57
C ASP A 32 73.83 -18.10 106.63
N CYS A 33 74.06 -17.34 107.71
CA CYS A 33 73.23 -16.40 108.49
C CYS A 33 74.08 -15.81 109.63
N CYS A 34 74.07 -14.48 109.81
CA CYS A 34 74.70 -13.76 110.95
C CYS A 34 76.26 -13.87 110.99
N PHE A 35 77.02 -13.01 111.70
CA PHE A 35 76.70 -12.15 112.85
C PHE A 35 77.17 -10.68 112.72
N ILE A 36 76.88 -9.90 113.78
CA ILE A 36 76.78 -8.43 113.83
C ILE A 36 77.92 -7.76 114.64
N ARG A 37 78.10 -6.44 114.44
CA ARG A 37 78.90 -5.41 115.17
C ARG A 37 80.36 -5.21 114.73
N LEU A 38 80.99 -4.03 114.79
CA LEU A 38 80.66 -2.57 114.85
C LEU A 38 81.72 -1.85 115.71
N GLN A 39 81.94 -0.56 115.40
CA GLN A 39 82.50 0.51 116.26
C GLN A 39 84.01 0.54 116.63
N LYS A 40 84.68 1.53 116.03
CA LYS A 40 85.71 2.41 116.64
C LYS A 40 85.02 3.49 117.52
N PRO A 41 85.73 4.45 118.16
CA PRO A 41 86.94 4.40 119.02
C PRO A 41 86.75 5.21 120.35
N PHE A 42 87.78 5.34 121.23
CA PHE A 42 88.33 6.66 121.70
C PHE A 42 89.49 6.56 122.75
N SER A 43 90.51 7.44 122.57
CA SER A 43 91.38 8.16 123.54
C SER A 43 92.02 7.57 124.83
N LEU A 44 93.35 7.82 124.99
CA LEU A 44 94.09 8.44 126.15
C LEU A 44 94.07 7.76 127.56
N SER A 45 95.12 7.73 128.41
CA SER A 45 96.41 8.48 128.50
C SER A 45 97.47 7.91 129.49
N ARG A 46 98.77 8.21 129.23
CA ARG A 46 99.90 8.59 130.16
C ARG A 46 100.46 7.67 131.29
N ALA A 47 101.80 7.81 131.45
CA ALA A 47 102.67 7.57 132.65
C ALA A 47 103.08 6.11 132.98
N SER A 48 104.26 5.79 133.58
CA SER A 48 105.44 6.61 133.98
C SER A 48 106.72 5.77 134.25
N GLN A 49 107.92 6.34 134.00
CA GLN A 49 109.26 5.96 134.56
C GLN A 49 109.85 4.56 134.17
N ARG A 50 111.16 4.24 134.32
CA ARG A 50 112.26 4.79 135.17
C ARG A 50 113.69 4.43 134.68
N CYS A 51 114.68 5.34 134.78
CA CYS A 51 116.16 5.12 134.82
C CYS A 51 116.85 4.36 133.63
N ASN A 52 118.17 4.36 133.37
CA ASN A 52 119.36 5.21 133.66
C ASN A 52 120.50 4.73 132.71
N THR A 53 121.61 5.42 132.40
CA THR A 53 122.15 6.75 132.81
C THR A 53 122.62 7.50 131.53
N PHE A 54 123.76 8.18 131.29
CA PHE A 54 125.00 8.61 132.00
C PHE A 54 125.48 9.97 131.38
N LYS A 55 126.60 10.56 131.83
CA LYS A 55 127.24 11.75 131.21
C LYS A 55 128.77 11.75 131.33
N VAL A 56 129.49 12.21 130.30
CA VAL A 56 130.73 13.02 130.41
C VAL A 56 130.75 14.06 129.27
N ASN A 57 131.35 15.24 129.50
CA ASN A 57 131.51 16.32 128.52
C ASN A 57 132.71 16.10 127.58
N LEU A 58 132.69 16.75 126.41
CA LEU A 58 133.86 17.47 125.87
C LEU A 58 133.41 18.57 124.88
N ARG A 59 133.45 19.84 125.32
CA ARG A 59 133.20 21.03 124.49
C ARG A 59 134.53 21.69 124.10
N SER A 60 134.97 21.60 122.85
CA SER A 60 135.76 22.66 122.14
C SER A 60 136.36 22.18 120.80
N LEU A 61 135.57 22.10 119.70
CA LEU A 61 136.14 22.04 118.33
C LEU A 61 135.14 22.29 117.17
N LYS A 62 133.95 22.84 117.44
CA LYS A 62 132.97 23.23 116.39
C LYS A 62 132.88 24.76 116.28
N PHE A 63 133.55 25.38 115.30
CA PHE A 63 133.16 26.70 114.77
C PHE A 63 133.79 27.12 113.40
N ARG A 64 134.36 26.20 112.60
CA ARG A 64 134.93 26.54 111.27
C ARG A 64 134.51 25.65 110.08
N SER A 65 133.59 24.71 110.27
CA SER A 65 133.12 23.80 109.19
C SER A 65 131.70 24.07 108.67
N GLN A 66 130.85 24.80 109.41
CA GLN A 66 129.44 25.00 109.01
C GLN A 66 129.24 26.17 108.02
N THR A 67 130.04 27.24 108.11
CA THR A 67 129.90 28.44 107.24
C THR A 67 130.16 28.15 105.76
N ALA A 68 131.03 27.19 105.44
CA ALA A 68 131.29 26.76 104.07
C ALA A 68 130.08 26.03 103.45
N GLN A 69 129.35 25.24 104.24
CA GLN A 69 128.17 24.50 103.78
C GLN A 69 126.95 25.42 103.56
N THR A 70 126.82 26.51 104.34
CA THR A 70 125.72 27.46 104.16
C THR A 70 125.88 28.35 102.93
N ALA A 71 127.10 28.74 102.55
CA ALA A 71 127.35 29.55 101.36
C ALA A 71 127.00 28.78 100.06
N ALA A 72 127.53 27.57 99.93
CA ALA A 72 127.22 26.69 98.79
C ALA A 72 125.72 26.37 98.66
N LEU A 73 124.95 26.40 99.76
CA LEU A 73 123.50 26.21 99.73
C LEU A 73 122.75 27.43 99.17
N MET A 74 123.21 28.66 99.45
CA MET A 74 122.62 29.88 98.89
C MET A 74 122.90 30.00 97.39
N GLU A 75 124.13 29.74 96.96
CA GLU A 75 124.56 29.87 95.57
C GLU A 75 123.90 28.79 94.68
N ARG A 76 123.75 27.57 95.20
CA ARG A 76 122.97 26.51 94.55
C ARG A 76 121.48 26.83 94.47
N LYS A 77 120.90 27.54 95.45
CA LYS A 77 119.53 28.06 95.35
C LYS A 77 119.40 29.14 94.28
N LYS A 78 120.37 30.07 94.18
CA LYS A 78 120.36 31.14 93.18
C LYS A 78 120.35 30.59 91.74
N MET A 79 121.23 29.63 91.44
CA MET A 79 121.24 28.96 90.13
C MET A 79 119.97 28.16 89.81
N ILE A 80 119.24 27.68 90.82
CA ILE A 80 117.93 27.03 90.63
C ILE A 80 116.90 28.08 90.18
N THR A 81 116.77 29.20 90.90
CA THR A 81 115.87 30.30 90.49
C THR A 81 116.22 30.92 89.14
N GLU A 82 117.50 31.03 88.78
CA GLU A 82 117.93 31.54 87.47
C GLU A 82 117.58 30.57 86.33
N LYS A 83 117.60 29.25 86.59
CA LYS A 83 117.16 28.23 85.64
C LYS A 83 115.63 28.19 85.52
N GLU A 84 114.91 28.31 86.63
CA GLU A 84 113.43 28.36 86.67
C GLU A 84 112.91 29.57 85.89
N ALA A 85 113.55 30.74 86.03
CA ALA A 85 113.21 31.93 85.25
C ALA A 85 113.45 31.76 83.73
N LEU A 86 114.56 31.13 83.34
CA LEU A 86 114.84 30.88 81.91
C LEU A 86 113.88 29.87 81.27
N VAL A 87 113.43 28.87 82.03
CA VAL A 87 112.36 27.95 81.60
C VAL A 87 111.03 28.69 81.42
N LEU A 88 110.70 29.58 82.36
CA LEU A 88 109.48 30.40 82.32
C LEU A 88 109.43 31.33 81.09
N ASP A 89 110.54 31.99 80.75
CA ASP A 89 110.58 32.90 79.59
C ASP A 89 110.57 32.17 78.24
N LEU A 90 111.11 30.95 78.16
CA LEU A 90 110.98 30.11 76.96
C LEU A 90 109.52 29.70 76.71
N VAL A 91 108.82 29.21 77.73
CA VAL A 91 107.40 28.80 77.62
C VAL A 91 106.49 29.99 77.29
N LYS A 92 106.78 31.19 77.80
CA LYS A 92 106.08 32.43 77.39
C LYS A 92 106.34 32.87 75.96
N THR A 93 107.41 32.37 75.33
CA THR A 93 107.75 32.72 73.94
C THR A 93 107.09 31.77 72.95
N ASP A 94 107.02 30.48 73.28
CA ASP A 94 106.32 29.44 72.53
C ASP A 94 105.88 28.34 73.53
N GLY A 95 104.57 28.17 73.71
CA GLY A 95 104.01 27.27 74.73
C GLY A 95 104.50 25.83 74.57
N ARG A 96 104.82 25.41 73.35
CA ARG A 96 105.25 24.05 72.99
C ARG A 96 106.62 23.69 73.56
N PHE A 97 107.41 24.65 74.07
CA PHE A 97 108.62 24.35 74.85
C PHE A 97 108.34 23.53 76.12
N ILE A 98 107.08 23.46 76.58
CA ILE A 98 106.69 22.60 77.72
C ILE A 98 107.01 21.12 77.51
N GLN A 99 107.06 20.64 76.26
CA GLN A 99 107.42 19.26 75.92
C GLN A 99 108.82 18.82 76.42
N PHE A 100 109.70 19.78 76.72
CA PHE A 100 111.05 19.53 77.24
C PHE A 100 111.14 19.60 78.77
N ILE A 101 110.00 19.82 79.45
CA ILE A 101 109.92 19.97 80.91
C ILE A 101 109.27 18.73 81.51
N GLN A 102 110.01 17.97 82.32
CA GLN A 102 109.45 16.84 83.06
C GLN A 102 108.70 17.33 84.30
N ASN A 103 107.42 16.96 84.43
CA ASN A 103 106.52 17.37 85.52
C ASN A 103 106.43 18.90 85.70
N PRO A 104 105.95 19.66 84.70
CA PRO A 104 105.76 21.11 84.80
C PRO A 104 104.74 21.45 85.90
N SER A 105 104.96 22.55 86.63
CA SER A 105 104.01 23.06 87.62
C SER A 105 102.71 23.54 86.97
N GLU A 106 101.61 23.53 87.72
CA GLU A 106 100.30 24.08 87.30
C GLU A 106 100.42 25.48 86.68
N GLU A 107 101.21 26.37 87.29
CA GLU A 107 101.51 27.71 86.77
C GLU A 107 102.21 27.67 85.38
N LEU A 108 103.20 26.79 85.20
CA LEU A 108 103.88 26.64 83.90
C LEU A 108 102.97 25.99 82.84
N GLN A 109 102.11 25.04 83.25
CA GLN A 109 101.11 24.43 82.36
C GLN A 109 100.10 25.48 81.88
N CYS A 110 99.54 26.28 82.78
CA CYS A 110 98.62 27.37 82.43
C CYS A 110 99.30 28.40 81.52
N ILE A 111 100.55 28.79 81.78
CA ILE A 111 101.27 29.76 80.93
C ILE A 111 101.58 29.19 79.54
N ALA A 112 101.95 27.91 79.42
CA ALA A 112 102.13 27.26 78.13
C ALA A 112 100.85 27.27 77.30
N VAL A 113 99.74 26.86 77.92
CA VAL A 113 98.42 26.75 77.29
C VAL A 113 97.80 28.11 76.95
N GLN A 114 98.03 29.14 77.77
CA GLN A 114 97.61 30.52 77.48
C GLN A 114 98.40 31.17 76.33
N GLN A 115 99.56 30.63 75.98
CA GLN A 115 100.38 31.11 74.85
C GLN A 115 100.13 30.29 73.57
N ASP A 116 99.78 29.01 73.69
CA ASP A 116 99.34 28.12 72.61
C ASP A 116 98.46 27.01 73.20
N ALA A 117 97.15 27.00 72.89
CA ALA A 117 96.23 26.00 73.40
C ALA A 117 96.56 24.56 72.94
N GLN A 118 97.28 24.37 71.83
CA GLN A 118 97.76 23.05 71.41
C GLN A 118 98.88 22.53 72.33
N ALA A 119 99.56 23.38 73.12
CA ALA A 119 100.61 22.93 74.04
C ALA A 119 100.13 21.89 75.07
N ILE A 120 98.80 21.78 75.30
CA ILE A 120 98.17 20.71 76.09
C ILE A 120 98.54 19.30 75.59
N GLU A 121 98.76 19.11 74.29
CA GLU A 121 99.18 17.85 73.65
C GLU A 121 100.50 17.31 74.22
N TYR A 122 101.34 18.21 74.76
CA TYR A 122 102.68 17.91 75.27
C TYR A 122 102.77 17.89 76.80
N ILE A 123 101.65 17.85 77.51
CA ILE A 123 101.59 17.86 78.98
C ILE A 123 101.08 16.51 79.49
N ASP A 124 101.96 15.68 80.04
CA ASP A 124 101.56 14.47 80.77
C ASP A 124 100.69 14.83 81.99
N ASN A 125 99.43 14.40 82.00
CA ASN A 125 98.46 14.63 83.08
C ASN A 125 98.28 16.12 83.44
N PRO A 126 97.68 16.93 82.55
CA PRO A 126 97.51 18.36 82.79
C PRO A 126 96.56 18.63 83.97
N SER A 127 96.89 19.64 84.76
CA SER A 127 96.06 20.18 85.84
C SER A 127 94.71 20.69 85.32
N GLU A 128 93.65 20.63 86.14
CA GLU A 128 92.31 21.09 85.74
C GLU A 128 92.30 22.58 85.33
N ALA A 129 93.14 23.41 85.95
CA ALA A 129 93.33 24.82 85.55
C ALA A 129 93.92 24.96 84.13
N ALA A 130 94.89 24.12 83.76
CA ALA A 130 95.46 24.10 82.41
C ALA A 130 94.49 23.48 81.39
N GLN A 131 93.76 22.41 81.77
CA GLN A 131 92.70 21.83 80.93
C GLN A 131 91.61 22.86 80.62
N LEU A 132 91.13 23.59 81.63
CA LEU A 132 90.13 24.66 81.47
C LEU A 132 90.65 25.79 80.57
N ALA A 133 91.90 26.23 80.75
CA ALA A 133 92.50 27.25 79.88
C ALA A 133 92.57 26.79 78.42
N ALA A 134 92.92 25.52 78.16
CA ALA A 134 93.04 24.98 76.80
C ALA A 134 91.70 24.97 76.08
N VAL A 135 90.66 24.44 76.71
CA VAL A 135 89.34 24.32 76.09
C VAL A 135 88.57 25.64 76.03
N GLN A 136 88.94 26.63 76.85
CA GLN A 136 88.37 27.98 76.80
C GLN A 136 88.92 28.81 75.63
N ASP A 137 90.16 28.59 75.19
CA ASP A 137 90.70 29.22 73.98
C ASP A 137 90.37 28.41 72.71
N TRP A 138 90.54 27.08 72.78
CA TRP A 138 90.28 26.16 71.68
C TRP A 138 89.49 24.94 72.15
N GLY A 139 88.17 24.93 71.94
CA GLY A 139 87.29 23.84 72.41
C GLY A 139 87.71 22.43 71.98
N SER A 140 88.28 22.27 70.77
CA SER A 140 88.77 20.97 70.28
C SER A 140 90.08 20.50 70.94
N ALA A 141 90.70 21.30 71.81
CA ALA A 141 91.82 20.87 72.65
C ALA A 141 91.44 19.66 73.54
N ILE A 142 90.15 19.47 73.83
CA ILE A 142 89.65 18.35 74.62
C ILE A 142 89.97 16.96 74.04
N GLN A 143 90.25 16.85 72.73
CA GLN A 143 90.65 15.58 72.10
C GLN A 143 92.02 15.06 72.59
N TYR A 144 92.85 15.94 73.17
CA TYR A 144 94.16 15.62 73.75
C TYR A 144 94.13 15.44 75.26
N ILE A 145 92.96 15.61 75.90
CA ILE A 145 92.81 15.53 77.35
C ILE A 145 92.25 14.15 77.71
N ASP A 146 93.04 13.32 78.39
CA ASP A 146 92.58 12.04 78.91
C ASP A 146 91.67 12.23 80.14
N ASN A 147 90.42 11.77 80.03
CA ASN A 147 89.40 11.79 81.09
C ASN A 147 89.13 13.19 81.70
N PRO A 148 88.73 14.18 80.89
CA PRO A 148 88.46 15.55 81.34
C PRO A 148 87.32 15.58 82.36
N SER A 149 87.38 16.50 83.33
CA SER A 149 86.31 16.70 84.30
C SER A 149 85.03 17.23 83.64
N GLU A 150 83.88 17.10 84.31
CA GLU A 150 82.60 17.65 83.80
C GLU A 150 82.69 19.17 83.56
N ALA A 151 83.47 19.91 84.37
CA ALA A 151 83.70 21.34 84.18
C ALA A 151 84.51 21.62 82.89
N VAL A 152 85.54 20.82 82.60
CA VAL A 152 86.32 20.92 81.35
C VAL A 152 85.47 20.51 80.14
N GLN A 153 84.68 19.45 80.25
CA GLN A 153 83.74 19.02 79.20
C GLN A 153 82.71 20.11 78.88
N LEU A 154 82.11 20.73 79.91
CA LEU A 154 81.15 21.83 79.74
C LEU A 154 81.82 23.07 79.12
N ALA A 155 83.04 23.43 79.52
CA ALA A 155 83.76 24.57 78.96
C ALA A 155 84.10 24.36 77.47
N ALA A 156 84.55 23.16 77.08
CA ALA A 156 84.80 22.80 75.68
C ALA A 156 83.51 22.87 74.82
N VAL A 157 82.44 22.27 75.33
CA VAL A 157 81.12 22.23 74.67
C VAL A 157 80.49 23.62 74.57
N GLN A 158 80.75 24.51 75.52
CA GLN A 158 80.30 25.91 75.45
C GLN A 158 80.97 26.68 74.31
N GLN A 159 82.22 26.38 73.95
CA GLN A 159 82.86 26.96 72.76
C GLN A 159 82.35 26.37 71.45
N SER A 160 82.06 25.07 71.40
CA SER A 160 81.38 24.44 70.26
C SER A 160 80.77 23.10 70.62
N GLY A 161 79.46 22.94 70.47
CA GLY A 161 78.75 21.68 70.72
C GLY A 161 79.23 20.49 69.87
N TRP A 162 79.94 20.74 68.77
CA TRP A 162 80.50 19.68 67.92
C TRP A 162 81.66 18.91 68.58
N VAL A 163 82.36 19.49 69.56
CA VAL A 163 83.50 18.82 70.22
C VAL A 163 83.09 17.60 71.06
N ILE A 164 81.78 17.38 71.24
CA ILE A 164 81.24 16.18 71.91
C ILE A 164 81.60 14.88 71.17
N GLU A 165 81.92 14.93 69.88
CA GLU A 165 82.49 13.80 69.12
C GLU A 165 83.80 13.27 69.73
N TYR A 166 84.56 14.13 70.44
CA TYR A 166 85.79 13.75 71.12
C TYR A 166 85.57 13.34 72.59
N ILE A 167 84.38 13.57 73.17
CA ILE A 167 84.10 13.33 74.59
C ILE A 167 83.52 11.92 74.76
N LYS A 168 84.28 11.05 75.43
CA LYS A 168 83.84 9.69 75.77
C LYS A 168 82.94 9.72 77.01
N ASN A 169 81.73 9.16 76.90
CA ASN A 169 80.72 9.09 77.98
C ASN A 169 80.36 10.46 78.63
N PRO A 170 79.92 11.47 77.84
CA PRO A 170 79.52 12.78 78.37
C PRO A 170 78.32 12.68 79.32
N SER A 171 78.31 13.48 80.37
CA SER A 171 77.18 13.56 81.32
C SER A 171 75.91 14.13 80.68
N GLU A 172 74.75 13.95 81.32
CA GLU A 172 73.48 14.54 80.85
C GLU A 172 73.57 16.07 80.69
N ALA A 173 74.33 16.76 81.55
CA ALA A 173 74.56 18.20 81.44
C ALA A 173 75.43 18.56 80.22
N VAL A 174 76.50 17.80 79.96
CA VAL A 174 77.40 17.99 78.80
C VAL A 174 76.67 17.70 77.49
N GLN A 175 75.89 16.60 77.44
CA GLN A 175 75.06 16.23 76.30
C GLN A 175 74.03 17.32 75.98
N LEU A 176 73.31 17.80 77.01
CA LEU A 176 72.29 18.83 76.84
C LEU A 176 72.90 20.16 76.39
N ALA A 177 74.04 20.57 76.94
CA ALA A 177 74.74 21.79 76.53
C ALA A 177 75.20 21.75 75.06
N ALA A 178 75.67 20.60 74.58
CA ALA A 178 76.09 20.41 73.19
C ALA A 178 74.89 20.49 72.23
N VAL A 179 73.84 19.74 72.54
CA VAL A 179 72.61 19.69 71.74
C VAL A 179 71.89 21.05 71.71
N GLN A 180 71.95 21.84 72.79
CA GLN A 180 71.39 23.20 72.82
C GLN A 180 72.06 24.17 71.83
N GLN A 181 73.28 23.89 71.36
CA GLN A 181 73.90 24.68 70.28
C GLN A 181 73.53 24.19 68.88
N SER A 182 73.29 22.89 68.71
CA SER A 182 72.91 22.28 67.44
C SER A 182 72.33 20.89 67.68
N GLY A 183 71.05 20.70 67.36
CA GLY A 183 70.38 19.39 67.46
C GLY A 183 71.11 18.27 66.72
N LEU A 184 71.81 18.59 65.63
CA LEU A 184 72.51 17.62 64.78
C LEU A 184 73.74 16.95 65.44
N VAL A 185 74.25 17.47 66.56
CA VAL A 185 75.36 16.81 67.29
C VAL A 185 74.91 15.56 68.04
N ILE A 186 73.59 15.34 68.19
CA ILE A 186 73.00 14.16 68.81
C ILE A 186 73.53 12.84 68.20
N LYS A 187 73.85 12.85 66.89
CA LYS A 187 74.36 11.70 66.14
C LYS A 187 75.75 11.20 66.60
N TYR A 188 76.49 12.00 67.35
CA TYR A 188 77.78 11.64 67.94
C TYR A 188 77.66 11.13 69.39
N ILE A 189 76.46 11.24 69.99
CA ILE A 189 76.21 10.83 71.37
C ILE A 189 75.67 9.40 71.35
N GLU A 190 76.51 8.42 71.69
CA GLU A 190 76.14 6.98 71.60
C GLU A 190 74.91 6.62 72.45
N ASN A 191 74.78 7.23 73.63
CA ASN A 191 73.70 6.98 74.59
C ASN A 191 73.13 8.31 75.12
N PRO A 192 72.28 9.00 74.35
CA PRO A 192 71.77 10.32 74.72
C PRO A 192 70.63 10.21 75.76
N SER A 193 70.71 11.04 76.80
CA SER A 193 69.68 11.25 77.83
C SER A 193 68.35 11.74 77.25
N GLU A 194 67.21 11.49 77.93
CA GLU A 194 65.90 12.01 77.45
C GLU A 194 65.91 13.55 77.32
N ALA A 195 66.63 14.27 78.19
CA ALA A 195 66.80 15.71 78.07
C ALA A 195 67.50 16.12 76.76
N ALA A 196 68.62 15.46 76.42
CA ALA A 196 69.34 15.71 75.16
C ALA A 196 68.51 15.28 73.94
N GLN A 197 67.89 14.10 73.96
CA GLN A 197 67.00 13.63 72.88
C GLN A 197 65.87 14.62 72.60
N LEU A 198 65.19 15.07 73.67
CA LEU A 198 64.06 15.99 73.58
C LEU A 198 64.51 17.39 73.11
N ALA A 199 65.70 17.85 73.50
CA ALA A 199 66.27 19.13 73.07
C ALA A 199 66.73 19.13 71.60
N ALA A 200 67.17 17.98 71.07
CA ALA A 200 67.51 17.84 69.65
C ALA A 200 66.24 17.87 68.78
N VAL A 201 65.26 17.05 69.15
CA VAL A 201 63.97 16.95 68.46
C VAL A 201 63.16 18.25 68.50
N GLN A 202 63.25 19.03 69.58
CA GLN A 202 62.58 20.34 69.66
C GLN A 202 63.18 21.43 68.73
N GLN A 203 64.33 21.16 68.10
CA GLN A 203 64.88 22.03 67.05
C GLN A 203 64.44 21.56 65.65
N ASP A 204 64.56 20.25 65.39
CA ASP A 204 64.10 19.60 64.16
C ASP A 204 63.68 18.16 64.47
N GLY A 205 62.40 17.85 64.26
CA GLY A 205 61.82 16.54 64.53
C GLY A 205 62.54 15.39 63.84
N ARG A 206 63.19 15.64 62.70
CA ARG A 206 63.96 14.64 61.95
C ARG A 206 65.24 14.20 62.67
N MET A 207 65.69 14.93 63.70
CA MET A 207 66.79 14.47 64.57
C MET A 207 66.47 13.15 65.29
N ILE A 208 65.20 12.73 65.30
CA ILE A 208 64.77 11.40 65.74
C ILE A 208 65.48 10.27 64.97
N GLU A 209 65.81 10.47 63.69
CA GLU A 209 66.55 9.53 62.82
C GLU A 209 67.91 9.11 63.42
N TYR A 210 68.58 10.07 64.08
CA TYR A 210 69.91 9.86 64.65
C TYR A 210 69.90 9.36 66.10
N ILE A 211 68.72 9.19 66.71
CA ILE A 211 68.59 8.77 68.11
C ILE A 211 68.26 7.28 68.16
N LYS A 212 69.24 6.45 68.49
CA LYS A 212 69.03 5.03 68.78
C LYS A 212 68.14 4.87 70.01
N ASN A 213 67.04 4.11 69.89
CA ASN A 213 66.03 3.90 70.95
C ASN A 213 65.40 5.20 71.53
N PRO A 214 64.82 6.09 70.69
CA PRO A 214 64.38 7.43 71.11
C PRO A 214 63.21 7.38 72.08
N SER A 215 63.32 8.07 73.21
CA SER A 215 62.31 8.12 74.28
C SER A 215 60.92 8.47 73.75
N GLU A 216 59.85 7.94 74.34
CA GLU A 216 58.48 8.20 73.87
C GLU A 216 58.09 9.70 73.95
N ALA A 217 58.81 10.53 74.71
CA ALA A 217 58.62 11.99 74.70
C ALA A 217 59.37 12.68 73.55
N ALA A 218 60.54 12.16 73.15
CA ALA A 218 61.19 12.56 71.90
C ALA A 218 60.37 12.09 70.69
N GLN A 219 59.86 10.84 70.70
CA GLN A 219 58.94 10.33 69.69
C GLN A 219 57.69 11.21 69.56
N LEU A 220 57.00 11.51 70.68
CA LEU A 220 55.84 12.42 70.69
C LEU A 220 56.19 13.83 70.21
N ALA A 221 57.32 14.41 70.64
CA ALA A 221 57.74 15.75 70.21
C ALA A 221 58.10 15.81 68.72
N ALA A 222 58.63 14.73 68.14
CA ALA A 222 58.94 14.64 66.72
C ALA A 222 57.66 14.59 65.88
N VAL A 223 56.74 13.66 66.20
CA VAL A 223 55.49 13.50 65.44
C VAL A 223 54.52 14.69 65.59
N GLN A 224 54.59 15.42 66.71
CA GLN A 224 53.84 16.66 66.91
C GLN A 224 54.40 17.86 66.12
N GLN A 225 55.62 17.75 65.56
CA GLN A 225 56.19 18.76 64.66
C GLN A 225 55.97 18.39 63.20
N ASP A 226 56.18 17.11 62.85
CA ASP A 226 55.90 16.52 61.54
C ASP A 226 55.49 15.05 61.73
N GLY A 227 54.26 14.69 61.35
CA GLY A 227 53.73 13.34 61.50
C GLY A 227 54.57 12.28 60.80
N ARG A 228 55.24 12.63 59.68
CA ARG A 228 56.15 11.73 58.94
C ARG A 228 57.40 11.34 59.71
N ALA A 229 57.72 12.03 60.80
CA ALA A 229 58.78 11.60 61.70
C ALA A 229 58.56 10.18 62.28
N ILE A 230 57.35 9.62 62.18
CA ILE A 230 57.06 8.24 62.56
C ILE A 230 57.74 7.18 61.68
N GLU A 231 58.08 7.49 60.42
CA GLU A 231 58.85 6.60 59.52
C GLU A 231 60.22 6.22 60.12
N TYR A 232 60.83 7.15 60.86
CA TYR A 232 62.13 6.96 61.52
C TYR A 232 62.02 6.34 62.92
N ILE A 233 60.81 6.07 63.42
CA ILE A 233 60.58 5.56 64.78
C ILE A 233 60.36 4.05 64.72
N GLU A 234 61.38 3.27 65.06
CA GLU A 234 61.23 1.82 65.22
C GLU A 234 60.25 1.51 66.36
N ASN A 235 59.21 0.71 66.06
CA ASN A 235 58.17 0.26 67.00
C ASN A 235 57.52 1.42 67.82
N PRO A 236 56.78 2.35 67.18
CA PRO A 236 56.12 3.46 67.85
C PRO A 236 54.98 2.94 68.74
N SER A 237 54.93 3.39 69.99
CA SER A 237 53.83 3.07 70.91
C SER A 237 52.50 3.65 70.43
N GLU A 238 51.38 3.00 70.79
CA GLU A 238 50.01 3.44 70.48
C GLU A 238 49.79 4.96 70.71
N ALA A 239 50.27 5.53 71.81
CA ALA A 239 50.15 6.97 72.09
C ALA A 239 50.89 7.89 71.08
N VAL A 240 51.94 7.39 70.43
CA VAL A 240 52.68 8.09 69.35
C VAL A 240 51.95 7.92 68.03
N GLN A 241 51.46 6.71 67.73
CA GLN A 241 50.62 6.43 66.55
C GLN A 241 49.33 7.27 66.57
N LEU A 242 48.66 7.35 67.72
CA LEU A 242 47.47 8.19 67.94
C LEU A 242 47.76 9.68 67.76
N ALA A 243 48.93 10.16 68.19
CA ALA A 243 49.31 11.56 68.01
C ALA A 243 49.46 11.94 66.51
N VAL A 244 49.90 11.01 65.66
CA VAL A 244 49.93 11.19 64.20
C VAL A 244 48.51 11.25 63.64
N VAL A 245 47.69 10.21 63.82
CA VAL A 245 46.37 10.14 63.18
C VAL A 245 45.34 11.13 63.72
N GLN A 246 45.55 11.68 64.92
CA GLN A 246 44.75 12.80 65.45
C GLN A 246 45.10 14.14 64.80
N GLN A 247 46.30 14.29 64.24
CA GLN A 247 46.71 15.47 63.49
C GLN A 247 46.32 15.35 62.01
N ASP A 248 46.54 14.17 61.41
CA ASP A 248 46.18 13.86 60.02
C ASP A 248 45.90 12.35 59.88
N GLY A 249 44.67 11.99 59.55
CA GLY A 249 44.25 10.60 59.38
C GLY A 249 44.83 9.91 58.15
N GLU A 250 45.25 10.65 57.11
CA GLU A 250 45.90 10.06 55.93
C GLU A 250 47.32 9.61 56.26
N ALA A 251 47.96 10.20 57.27
CA ALA A 251 49.28 9.79 57.75
C ALA A 251 49.31 8.40 58.42
N ILE A 252 48.19 7.66 58.49
CA ILE A 252 48.19 6.23 58.81
C ILE A 252 48.94 5.40 57.75
N GLU A 253 49.07 5.88 56.51
CA GLU A 253 49.93 5.31 55.46
C GLU A 253 51.37 5.08 55.93
N TYR A 254 51.87 5.92 56.85
CA TYR A 254 53.23 5.86 57.39
C TYR A 254 53.35 4.99 58.66
N ILE A 255 52.26 4.38 59.13
CA ILE A 255 52.22 3.62 60.39
C ILE A 255 52.18 2.12 60.10
N ASN A 256 53.35 1.47 60.20
CA ASN A 256 53.46 0.02 60.13
C ASN A 256 52.71 -0.66 61.30
N ASN A 257 51.74 -1.53 60.98
CA ASN A 257 50.91 -2.28 61.94
C ASN A 257 50.18 -1.36 62.97
N PRO A 258 49.24 -0.51 62.52
CA PRO A 258 48.50 0.38 63.41
C PRO A 258 47.54 -0.40 64.31
N SER A 259 47.46 -0.05 65.60
CA SER A 259 46.50 -0.66 66.53
C SER A 259 45.04 -0.38 66.14
N GLU A 260 44.09 -1.21 66.59
CA GLU A 260 42.64 -1.00 66.39
C GLU A 260 42.19 0.43 66.78
N ALA A 261 42.69 0.96 67.89
CA ALA A 261 42.38 2.33 68.33
C ALA A 261 42.91 3.41 67.37
N VAL A 262 44.05 3.17 66.72
CA VAL A 262 44.66 4.08 65.73
C VAL A 262 43.93 3.98 64.39
N GLN A 263 43.63 2.76 63.93
CA GLN A 263 42.83 2.52 62.73
C GLN A 263 41.46 3.20 62.84
N LEU A 264 40.76 2.98 63.97
CA LEU A 264 39.45 3.57 64.23
C LEU A 264 39.52 5.10 64.32
N ALA A 265 40.57 5.67 64.94
CA ALA A 265 40.74 7.13 65.02
C ALA A 265 40.96 7.77 63.63
N ALA A 266 41.78 7.15 62.78
CA ALA A 266 42.02 7.63 61.41
C ALA A 266 40.75 7.55 60.55
N VAL A 267 40.08 6.39 60.55
CA VAL A 267 38.84 6.17 59.79
C VAL A 267 37.69 7.03 60.29
N GLN A 268 37.62 7.35 61.59
CA GLN A 268 36.65 8.30 62.13
C GLN A 268 36.87 9.74 61.65
N GLN A 269 38.11 10.12 61.30
CA GLN A 269 38.40 11.43 60.71
C GLN A 269 38.08 11.46 59.20
N ASN A 270 38.42 10.38 58.48
CA ASN A 270 38.19 10.25 57.04
C ASN A 270 38.00 8.77 56.66
N GLY A 271 36.74 8.35 56.41
CA GLY A 271 36.42 6.96 56.05
C GLY A 271 37.19 6.39 54.84
N ARG A 272 37.78 7.24 53.98
CA ARG A 272 38.56 6.81 52.81
C ARG A 272 39.93 6.22 53.16
N VAL A 273 40.48 6.50 54.35
CA VAL A 273 41.83 6.02 54.72
C VAL A 273 41.89 4.51 54.95
N ILE A 274 40.73 3.83 54.98
CA ILE A 274 40.63 2.36 55.02
C ILE A 274 41.48 1.69 53.92
N GLN A 275 41.62 2.32 52.75
CA GLN A 275 42.45 1.85 51.62
C GLN A 275 43.97 1.84 51.90
N TYR A 276 44.41 2.44 53.01
CA TYR A 276 45.81 2.50 53.45
C TYR A 276 46.08 1.62 54.69
N ILE A 277 45.09 0.85 55.16
CA ILE A 277 45.20 0.03 56.36
C ILE A 277 45.27 -1.44 55.97
N ASP A 278 46.47 -2.02 56.03
CA ASP A 278 46.64 -3.47 55.91
C ASP A 278 45.84 -4.20 57.01
N ASN A 279 44.92 -5.10 56.63
CA ASN A 279 44.09 -5.90 57.54
C ASN A 279 43.31 -5.06 58.58
N PRO A 280 42.35 -4.22 58.14
CA PRO A 280 41.62 -3.34 59.03
C PRO A 280 40.72 -4.12 59.99
N SER A 281 40.71 -3.73 61.26
CA SER A 281 39.82 -4.23 62.31
C SER A 281 38.34 -4.04 61.95
N GLU A 282 37.47 -4.94 62.41
CA GLU A 282 36.02 -4.87 62.12
C GLU A 282 35.39 -3.54 62.59
N ALA A 283 35.87 -2.97 63.71
CA ALA A 283 35.46 -1.64 64.17
C ALA A 283 35.82 -0.53 63.16
N ALA A 284 37.01 -0.59 62.55
CA ALA A 284 37.41 0.34 61.50
C ALA A 284 36.65 0.08 60.19
N GLN A 285 36.44 -1.19 59.79
CA GLN A 285 35.62 -1.55 58.62
C GLN A 285 34.19 -0.99 58.73
N LEU A 286 33.54 -1.21 59.88
CA LEU A 286 32.19 -0.67 60.16
C LEU A 286 32.16 0.85 60.15
N ALA A 287 33.16 1.52 60.73
CA ALA A 287 33.26 2.98 60.69
C ALA A 287 33.44 3.51 59.25
N ALA A 288 34.23 2.82 58.43
CA ALA A 288 34.50 3.19 57.04
C ALA A 288 33.21 3.13 56.19
N VAL A 289 32.49 2.00 56.19
CA VAL A 289 31.25 1.86 55.40
C VAL A 289 30.15 2.82 55.88
N GLN A 290 30.06 3.08 57.19
CA GLN A 290 29.11 4.04 57.73
C GLN A 290 29.42 5.48 57.29
N GLN A 291 30.69 5.88 57.13
CA GLN A 291 31.03 7.19 56.54
C GLN A 291 30.90 7.21 55.02
N TRP A 292 31.58 6.29 54.32
CA TRP A 292 31.64 6.23 52.85
C TRP A 292 30.96 4.95 52.34
N ASP A 293 29.88 5.11 51.58
CA ASP A 293 29.11 4.04 50.95
C ASP A 293 29.99 3.03 50.18
N SER A 294 30.83 3.52 49.27
CA SER A 294 31.69 2.67 48.43
C SER A 294 32.93 2.14 49.16
N ALA A 295 33.10 2.34 50.48
CA ALA A 295 34.30 1.94 51.21
C ALA A 295 34.55 0.42 51.19
N ILE A 296 33.49 -0.40 51.06
CA ILE A 296 33.59 -1.86 51.09
C ILE A 296 34.43 -2.45 49.96
N GLN A 297 34.58 -1.76 48.82
CA GLN A 297 35.47 -2.18 47.72
C GLN A 297 36.97 -2.17 48.08
N TYR A 298 37.33 -1.54 49.22
CA TYR A 298 38.70 -1.47 49.75
C TYR A 298 38.91 -2.35 50.98
N ILE A 299 37.96 -3.25 51.28
CA ILE A 299 38.00 -4.13 52.45
C ILE A 299 38.10 -5.57 51.96
N ASP A 300 39.29 -6.17 52.08
CA ASP A 300 39.49 -7.58 51.75
C ASP A 300 38.69 -8.48 52.72
N ASN A 301 37.80 -9.33 52.17
CA ASN A 301 37.02 -10.33 52.90
C ASN A 301 36.20 -9.74 54.08
N PRO A 302 35.27 -8.78 53.83
CA PRO A 302 34.50 -8.12 54.88
C PRO A 302 33.59 -9.10 55.62
N SER A 303 33.40 -8.91 56.93
CA SER A 303 32.48 -9.75 57.72
C SER A 303 31.03 -9.58 57.26
N GLU A 304 30.16 -10.56 57.54
CA GLU A 304 28.73 -10.43 57.22
C GLU A 304 28.09 -9.21 57.90
N ALA A 305 28.59 -8.78 59.07
CA ALA A 305 28.13 -7.55 59.73
C ALA A 305 28.56 -6.29 58.96
N VAL A 306 29.76 -6.25 58.39
CA VAL A 306 30.25 -5.16 57.53
C VAL A 306 29.51 -5.14 56.19
N GLN A 307 29.28 -6.31 55.58
CA GLN A 307 28.48 -6.48 54.36
C GLN A 307 27.04 -5.95 54.57
N LEU A 308 26.37 -6.37 55.65
CA LEU A 308 25.05 -5.87 56.02
C LEU A 308 25.05 -4.36 56.27
N ALA A 309 26.06 -3.83 56.98
CA ALA A 309 26.18 -2.40 57.25
C ALA A 309 26.38 -1.55 55.98
N ALA A 310 27.04 -2.08 54.95
CA ALA A 310 27.17 -1.45 53.64
C ALA A 310 25.82 -1.47 52.88
N VAL A 311 25.22 -2.65 52.66
CA VAL A 311 24.01 -2.76 51.83
C VAL A 311 22.76 -2.13 52.47
N GLN A 312 22.71 -2.00 53.80
CA GLN A 312 21.65 -1.26 54.49
C GLN A 312 21.78 0.27 54.33
N LYS A 313 22.98 0.77 53.99
CA LYS A 313 23.23 2.18 53.69
C LYS A 313 22.98 2.47 52.22
N ASP A 314 23.55 1.65 51.33
CA ASP A 314 23.33 1.68 49.89
C ASP A 314 23.25 0.25 49.35
N GLY A 315 22.07 -0.17 48.85
CA GLY A 315 21.87 -1.50 48.31
C GLY A 315 22.72 -1.80 47.08
N GLU A 316 23.16 -0.78 46.34
CA GLU A 316 24.04 -0.98 45.18
C GLU A 316 25.48 -1.35 45.58
N ALA A 317 25.89 -1.14 46.83
CA ALA A 317 27.18 -1.58 47.37
C ALA A 317 27.40 -3.11 47.33
N ILE A 318 26.35 -3.90 47.07
CA ILE A 318 26.45 -5.35 46.82
C ILE A 318 27.24 -5.68 45.54
N GLU A 319 27.41 -4.73 44.60
CA GLU A 319 28.33 -4.86 43.45
C GLU A 319 29.77 -5.21 43.88
N TYR A 320 30.18 -4.76 45.07
CA TYR A 320 31.53 -4.95 45.60
C TYR A 320 31.67 -6.12 46.59
N ILE A 321 30.64 -6.96 46.73
CA ILE A 321 30.64 -8.07 47.69
C ILE A 321 30.74 -9.40 46.94
N ASP A 322 31.87 -10.09 47.06
CA ASP A 322 32.04 -11.43 46.52
C ASP A 322 31.17 -12.45 47.27
N ASN A 323 30.26 -13.11 46.55
CA ASN A 323 29.40 -14.21 47.04
C ASN A 323 28.58 -13.84 48.31
N PRO A 324 27.72 -12.79 48.26
CA PRO A 324 26.97 -12.31 49.42
C PRO A 324 25.99 -13.36 49.93
N SER A 325 25.80 -13.43 51.25
CA SER A 325 24.80 -14.32 51.86
C SER A 325 23.38 -13.96 51.44
N GLU A 326 22.43 -14.89 51.55
CA GLU A 326 21.01 -14.59 51.27
C GLU A 326 20.47 -13.46 52.17
N ALA A 327 20.99 -13.30 53.40
CA ALA A 327 20.64 -12.20 54.28
C ALA A 327 21.17 -10.84 53.77
N VAL A 328 22.39 -10.80 53.23
CA VAL A 328 22.96 -9.61 52.58
C VAL A 328 22.22 -9.28 51.28
N GLN A 329 21.90 -10.29 50.46
CA GLN A 329 21.10 -10.14 49.25
C GLN A 329 19.70 -9.57 49.54
N LEU A 330 19.00 -10.12 50.55
CA LEU A 330 17.71 -9.63 50.99
C LEU A 330 17.78 -8.19 51.52
N ALA A 331 18.79 -7.87 52.33
CA ALA A 331 18.98 -6.51 52.83
C ALA A 331 19.22 -5.49 51.71
N ALA A 332 20.03 -5.84 50.69
CA ALA A 332 20.30 -5.00 49.53
C ALA A 332 19.03 -4.70 48.72
N VAL A 333 18.26 -5.73 48.33
CA VAL A 333 17.03 -5.53 47.53
C VAL A 333 15.88 -4.90 48.32
N GLN A 334 15.86 -5.05 49.65
CA GLN A 334 14.92 -4.34 50.52
C GLN A 334 15.27 -2.85 50.66
N GLN A 335 16.55 -2.48 50.58
CA GLN A 335 16.99 -1.08 50.56
C GLN A 335 16.73 -0.44 49.18
N ASN A 336 17.14 -1.11 48.10
CA ASN A 336 16.92 -0.70 46.71
C ASN A 336 16.67 -1.94 45.84
N GLY A 337 15.45 -2.11 45.31
CA GLY A 337 15.09 -3.25 44.47
C GLY A 337 15.97 -3.41 43.22
N TYR A 338 16.56 -2.33 42.69
CA TYR A 338 17.47 -2.39 41.54
C TYR A 338 18.81 -3.06 41.86
N ALA A 339 19.19 -3.21 43.14
CA ALA A 339 20.39 -3.94 43.54
C ALA A 339 20.42 -5.39 43.02
N ILE A 340 19.26 -5.98 42.70
CA ILE A 340 19.17 -7.33 42.11
C ILE A 340 19.94 -7.46 40.78
N LYS A 341 20.18 -6.35 40.05
CA LYS A 341 20.99 -6.33 38.81
C LYS A 341 22.45 -6.78 39.03
N TYR A 342 22.93 -6.74 40.27
CA TYR A 342 24.27 -7.19 40.68
C TYR A 342 24.29 -8.59 41.31
N ILE A 343 23.13 -9.16 41.65
CA ILE A 343 23.05 -10.42 42.36
C ILE A 343 23.07 -11.57 41.34
N ASN A 344 24.12 -12.39 41.40
CA ASN A 344 24.25 -13.56 40.54
C ASN A 344 23.36 -14.71 41.06
N ASN A 345 22.35 -15.09 40.27
CA ASN A 345 21.38 -16.16 40.58
C ASN A 345 20.61 -15.95 41.92
N PRO A 346 19.85 -14.84 42.06
CA PRO A 346 19.10 -14.55 43.29
C PRO A 346 18.05 -15.63 43.57
N SER A 347 17.84 -15.95 44.86
CA SER A 347 16.78 -16.88 45.26
C SER A 347 15.38 -16.32 44.96
N GLU A 348 14.36 -17.16 44.90
CA GLU A 348 12.97 -16.70 44.72
C GLU A 348 12.53 -15.71 45.82
N ALA A 349 13.06 -15.83 47.04
CA ALA A 349 12.80 -14.88 48.12
C ALA A 349 13.43 -13.50 47.85
N VAL A 350 14.66 -13.46 47.33
CA VAL A 350 15.34 -12.22 46.90
C VAL A 350 14.64 -11.60 45.69
N GLN A 351 14.23 -12.41 44.71
CA GLN A 351 13.45 -11.97 43.55
C GLN A 351 12.11 -11.34 43.97
N LEU A 352 11.35 -12.01 44.84
CA LEU A 352 10.08 -11.50 45.36
C LEU A 352 10.25 -10.19 46.13
N ALA A 353 11.28 -10.07 46.98
CA ALA A 353 11.56 -8.84 47.72
C ALA A 353 11.92 -7.67 46.79
N ALA A 354 12.68 -7.92 45.71
CA ALA A 354 13.05 -6.91 44.73
C ALA A 354 11.85 -6.39 43.93
N VAL A 355 11.00 -7.28 43.39
CA VAL A 355 9.83 -6.86 42.59
C VAL A 355 8.72 -6.21 43.44
N GLN A 356 8.66 -6.51 44.75
CA GLN A 356 7.78 -5.81 45.68
C GLN A 356 8.20 -4.35 45.90
N GLN A 357 9.49 -4.03 45.85
CA GLN A 357 9.98 -2.64 45.86
C GLN A 357 9.70 -1.94 44.52
N SER A 358 9.98 -2.59 43.38
CA SER A 358 9.70 -2.04 42.06
C SER A 358 9.46 -3.15 41.03
N GLY A 359 8.25 -3.25 40.47
CA GLY A 359 7.89 -4.30 39.52
C GLY A 359 8.74 -4.27 38.25
N TRP A 360 9.32 -3.11 37.90
CA TRP A 360 10.24 -2.96 36.77
C TRP A 360 11.52 -3.80 36.88
N VAL A 361 11.99 -4.14 38.09
CA VAL A 361 13.28 -4.83 38.25
C VAL A 361 13.26 -6.27 37.74
N ILE A 362 12.09 -6.79 37.34
CA ILE A 362 11.96 -8.06 36.61
C ILE A 362 12.73 -8.06 35.29
N GLU A 363 13.03 -6.89 34.70
CA GLU A 363 13.97 -6.73 33.56
C GLU A 363 15.36 -7.33 33.84
N TYR A 364 15.78 -7.40 35.11
CA TYR A 364 17.07 -7.97 35.53
C TYR A 364 16.97 -9.41 36.07
N ILE A 365 15.76 -9.99 36.12
CA ILE A 365 15.53 -11.34 36.65
C ILE A 365 15.47 -12.33 35.49
N ASN A 366 16.49 -13.18 35.38
CA ASN A 366 16.53 -14.23 34.36
C ASN A 366 15.58 -15.39 34.72
N ASN A 367 14.59 -15.65 33.87
CA ASN A 367 13.58 -16.72 34.05
C ASN A 367 12.79 -16.64 35.38
N PRO A 368 12.07 -15.54 35.65
CA PRO A 368 11.30 -15.36 36.88
C PRO A 368 10.20 -16.41 37.01
N SER A 369 9.95 -16.92 38.22
CA SER A 369 8.83 -17.82 38.48
C SER A 369 7.48 -17.13 38.25
N GLU A 370 6.40 -17.89 38.05
CA GLU A 370 5.05 -17.30 37.94
C GLU A 370 4.67 -16.47 39.18
N ALA A 371 5.15 -16.83 40.38
CA ALA A 371 4.95 -16.03 41.59
C ALA A 371 5.69 -14.69 41.54
N VAL A 372 6.92 -14.65 41.03
CA VAL A 372 7.69 -13.41 40.82
C VAL A 372 7.07 -12.56 39.72
N GLN A 373 6.64 -13.18 38.61
CA GLN A 373 5.90 -12.51 37.53
C GLN A 373 4.61 -11.86 38.05
N LEU A 374 3.78 -12.61 38.79
CA LEU A 374 2.57 -12.09 39.41
C LEU A 374 2.86 -10.94 40.38
N ALA A 375 3.87 -11.08 41.25
CA ALA A 375 4.24 -10.01 42.18
C ALA A 375 4.70 -8.73 41.46
N ALA A 376 5.46 -8.86 40.36
CA ALA A 376 5.88 -7.72 39.55
C ALA A 376 4.69 -7.00 38.88
N VAL A 377 3.76 -7.73 38.24
CA VAL A 377 2.59 -7.11 37.60
C VAL A 377 1.53 -6.63 38.59
N GLN A 378 1.48 -7.16 39.82
CA GLN A 378 0.67 -6.61 40.91
C GLN A 378 1.22 -5.28 41.43
N GLN A 379 2.55 -5.13 41.44
CA GLN A 379 3.20 -3.87 41.81
C GLN A 379 3.01 -2.83 40.68
N ASN A 380 3.25 -3.22 39.43
CA ASN A 380 3.01 -2.39 38.25
C ASN A 380 2.80 -3.26 36.99
N GLY A 381 1.59 -3.26 36.43
CA GLY A 381 1.19 -4.07 35.29
C GLY A 381 2.01 -3.84 34.02
N TYR A 382 2.60 -2.65 33.84
CA TYR A 382 3.52 -2.38 32.73
C TYR A 382 4.81 -3.21 32.80
N ALA A 383 5.14 -3.82 33.94
CA ALA A 383 6.24 -4.78 34.07
C ALA A 383 6.06 -6.00 33.13
N ILE A 384 4.84 -6.30 32.68
CA ILE A 384 4.58 -7.40 31.74
C ILE A 384 5.34 -7.28 30.42
N LYS A 385 5.70 -6.05 30.02
CA LYS A 385 6.58 -5.74 28.88
C LYS A 385 7.94 -6.47 28.94
N TYR A 386 8.41 -6.78 30.16
CA TYR A 386 9.69 -7.42 30.43
C TYR A 386 9.56 -8.91 30.76
N ILE A 387 8.36 -9.48 30.69
CA ILE A 387 8.10 -10.90 30.95
C ILE A 387 8.00 -11.62 29.61
N GLU A 388 8.90 -12.58 29.35
CA GLU A 388 8.78 -13.44 28.18
C GLU A 388 7.71 -14.51 28.40
N ASN A 389 6.72 -14.55 27.50
CA ASN A 389 5.63 -15.54 27.48
C ASN A 389 4.84 -15.62 28.83
N PRO A 390 4.28 -14.51 29.32
CA PRO A 390 3.53 -14.47 30.58
C PRO A 390 2.31 -15.41 30.53
N SER A 391 2.01 -16.08 31.64
CA SER A 391 0.81 -16.93 31.75
C SER A 391 -0.48 -16.11 31.63
N GLU A 392 -1.60 -16.75 31.31
CA GLU A 392 -2.91 -16.09 31.30
C GLU A 392 -3.25 -15.41 32.64
N ALA A 393 -2.81 -15.98 33.78
CA ALA A 393 -2.98 -15.36 35.09
C ALA A 393 -2.18 -14.06 35.22
N VAL A 394 -0.92 -14.04 34.78
CA VAL A 394 -0.06 -12.83 34.75
C VAL A 394 -0.65 -11.78 33.81
N GLN A 395 -1.09 -12.18 32.62
CA GLN A 395 -1.75 -11.30 31.63
C GLN A 395 -3.03 -10.67 32.20
N LEU A 396 -3.92 -11.47 32.79
CA LEU A 396 -5.17 -10.99 33.38
C LEU A 396 -4.92 -9.99 34.51
N VAL A 397 -3.96 -10.27 35.41
CA VAL A 397 -3.65 -9.36 36.53
C VAL A 397 -3.09 -8.02 36.03
N ALA A 398 -2.20 -8.04 35.04
CA ALA A 398 -1.65 -6.81 34.45
C ALA A 398 -2.75 -5.94 33.81
N VAL A 399 -3.62 -6.55 32.99
CA VAL A 399 -4.71 -5.87 32.27
C VAL A 399 -5.84 -5.45 33.21
N GLN A 400 -6.04 -6.13 34.34
CA GLN A 400 -6.96 -5.70 35.41
C GLN A 400 -6.49 -4.45 36.15
N GLN A 401 -5.17 -4.18 36.19
CA GLN A 401 -4.63 -2.95 36.78
C GLN A 401 -4.67 -1.78 35.78
N ASP A 402 -4.36 -2.03 34.50
CA ASP A 402 -4.44 -1.04 33.43
C ASP A 402 -4.66 -1.71 32.06
N GLY A 403 -5.82 -1.44 31.43
CA GLY A 403 -6.16 -2.03 30.13
C GLY A 403 -5.18 -1.70 28.99
N ARG A 404 -4.33 -0.67 29.15
CA ARG A 404 -3.32 -0.26 28.15
C ARG A 404 -2.18 -1.25 27.98
N VAL A 405 -1.88 -2.08 28.98
CA VAL A 405 -0.72 -3.01 28.91
C VAL A 405 -0.90 -4.12 27.88
N ILE A 406 -2.11 -4.25 27.30
CA ILE A 406 -2.43 -5.14 26.18
C ILE A 406 -1.47 -4.93 24.98
N GLU A 407 -0.99 -3.70 24.76
CA GLU A 407 0.02 -3.34 23.74
C GLU A 407 1.30 -4.21 23.83
N TYR A 408 1.65 -4.68 25.03
CA TYR A 408 2.87 -5.47 25.27
C TYR A 408 2.62 -6.98 25.38
N ILE A 409 1.36 -7.43 25.31
CA ILE A 409 1.00 -8.84 25.44
C ILE A 409 0.92 -9.46 24.04
N LYS A 410 1.85 -10.37 23.73
CA LYS A 410 1.84 -11.13 22.47
C LYS A 410 0.84 -12.29 22.57
N ASN A 411 -0.11 -12.35 21.66
CA ASN A 411 -1.18 -13.37 21.60
C ASN A 411 -2.01 -13.46 22.91
N PRO A 412 -2.68 -12.37 23.34
CA PRO A 412 -3.53 -12.39 24.53
C PRO A 412 -4.69 -13.37 24.38
N SER A 413 -5.09 -14.05 25.46
CA SER A 413 -6.27 -14.92 25.45
C SER A 413 -7.57 -14.12 25.27
N GLU A 414 -8.67 -14.78 24.86
CA GLU A 414 -9.98 -14.13 24.76
C GLU A 414 -10.41 -13.46 26.09
N ALA A 415 -10.12 -14.08 27.23
CA ALA A 415 -10.41 -13.50 28.54
C ALA A 415 -9.59 -12.22 28.80
N VAL A 416 -8.31 -12.22 28.42
CA VAL A 416 -7.42 -11.04 28.53
C VAL A 416 -7.88 -9.92 27.60
N GLN A 417 -8.23 -10.25 26.36
CA GLN A 417 -8.78 -9.32 25.36
C GLN A 417 -10.09 -8.67 25.84
N LEU A 418 -11.03 -9.48 26.37
CA LEU A 418 -12.30 -9.00 26.91
C LEU A 418 -12.09 -8.03 28.08
N VAL A 419 -11.19 -8.35 29.03
CA VAL A 419 -10.91 -7.46 30.17
C VAL A 419 -10.24 -6.16 29.69
N ALA A 420 -9.33 -6.22 28.70
CA ALA A 420 -8.69 -5.01 28.15
C ALA A 420 -9.73 -4.06 27.53
N VAL A 421 -10.61 -4.58 26.68
CA VAL A 421 -11.69 -3.82 26.03
C VAL A 421 -12.69 -3.23 27.02
N LEU A 422 -13.01 -3.94 28.10
CA LEU A 422 -13.92 -3.45 29.16
C LEU A 422 -13.26 -2.44 30.12
N GLN A 423 -11.93 -2.44 30.23
CA GLN A 423 -11.16 -1.49 31.05
C GLN A 423 -10.81 -0.20 30.30
N TRP A 424 -10.41 -0.32 29.04
CA TRP A 424 -9.86 0.78 28.25
C TRP A 424 -10.39 0.76 26.83
N ASN A 425 -11.28 1.71 26.52
CA ASN A 425 -12.02 1.81 25.25
C ASN A 425 -11.17 1.53 23.98
N PRO A 426 -9.98 2.13 23.76
CA PRO A 426 -9.16 1.90 22.56
C PRO A 426 -8.45 0.54 22.50
N ALA A 427 -8.55 -0.33 23.52
CA ALA A 427 -7.76 -1.56 23.59
C ALA A 427 -7.88 -2.47 22.36
N ILE A 428 -9.03 -2.45 21.67
CA ILE A 428 -9.25 -3.24 20.44
C ILE A 428 -8.36 -2.79 19.27
N GLU A 429 -7.90 -1.54 19.24
CA GLU A 429 -6.93 -1.04 18.25
C GLU A 429 -5.54 -1.69 18.42
N TYR A 430 -5.27 -2.29 19.59
CA TYR A 430 -4.00 -2.90 19.98
C TYR A 430 -4.06 -4.43 20.11
N ILE A 431 -5.19 -5.04 19.73
CA ILE A 431 -5.36 -6.51 19.72
C ILE A 431 -5.28 -7.00 18.28
N ASP A 432 -4.25 -7.78 17.96
CA ASP A 432 -4.16 -8.49 16.69
C ASP A 432 -5.24 -9.59 16.59
N ASN A 433 -6.20 -9.43 15.68
CA ASN A 433 -7.28 -10.39 15.40
C ASN A 433 -8.17 -10.71 16.64
N PRO A 434 -8.92 -9.73 17.18
CA PRO A 434 -9.79 -9.95 18.34
C PRO A 434 -10.91 -10.94 18.01
N SER A 435 -11.32 -11.76 18.98
CA SER A 435 -12.40 -12.73 18.76
C SER A 435 -13.77 -12.07 18.55
N GLU A 436 -14.74 -12.80 17.99
CA GLU A 436 -16.10 -12.25 17.80
C GLU A 436 -16.74 -11.82 19.14
N ALA A 437 -16.42 -12.49 20.25
CA ALA A 437 -16.90 -12.09 21.58
C ALA A 437 -16.30 -10.73 22.03
N VAL A 438 -15.02 -10.48 21.70
CA VAL A 438 -14.32 -9.22 21.99
C VAL A 438 -14.84 -8.09 21.11
N GLN A 439 -15.04 -8.36 19.81
CA GLN A 439 -15.62 -7.41 18.86
C GLN A 439 -17.06 -7.04 19.28
N LEU A 440 -17.88 -8.01 19.70
CA LEU A 440 -19.23 -7.78 20.22
C LEU A 440 -19.22 -6.94 21.51
N ALA A 441 -18.31 -7.23 22.45
CA ALA A 441 -18.16 -6.47 23.68
C ALA A 441 -17.69 -5.02 23.45
N ALA A 442 -16.90 -4.79 22.40
CA ALA A 442 -16.50 -3.45 21.95
C ALA A 442 -17.63 -2.71 21.22
N ALA A 443 -18.35 -3.39 20.31
CA ALA A 443 -19.46 -2.83 19.54
C ALA A 443 -20.60 -2.29 20.43
N GLN A 444 -20.88 -2.98 21.54
CA GLN A 444 -21.91 -2.59 22.51
C GLN A 444 -21.52 -1.37 23.39
N GLN A 445 -20.29 -0.86 23.28
CA GLN A 445 -19.89 0.36 23.98
C GLN A 445 -20.46 1.61 23.29
N LYS A 446 -20.87 2.60 24.08
CA LYS A 446 -21.42 3.89 23.59
C LYS A 446 -20.36 4.88 23.09
N SER A 447 -19.14 4.40 22.82
CA SER A 447 -17.99 5.23 22.47
C SER A 447 -17.80 5.19 20.96
N GLU A 448 -18.14 6.28 20.27
CA GLU A 448 -18.06 6.39 18.80
C GLU A 448 -16.68 5.99 18.25
N ALA A 449 -15.59 6.34 18.95
CA ALA A 449 -14.24 5.91 18.58
C ALA A 449 -14.04 4.37 18.60
N VAL A 450 -14.67 3.67 19.55
CA VAL A 450 -14.61 2.20 19.64
C VAL A 450 -15.46 1.56 18.56
N GLN A 451 -16.65 2.12 18.33
CA GLN A 451 -17.53 1.70 17.24
C GLN A 451 -16.86 1.86 15.88
N LEU A 452 -16.11 2.97 15.67
CA LEU A 452 -15.27 3.18 14.49
C LEU A 452 -14.13 2.16 14.41
N ALA A 453 -13.38 1.91 15.48
CA ALA A 453 -12.26 0.96 15.49
C ALA A 453 -12.73 -0.48 15.19
N VAL A 454 -13.84 -0.91 15.81
CA VAL A 454 -14.52 -2.20 15.53
C VAL A 454 -14.88 -2.32 14.05
N VAL A 455 -15.57 -1.31 13.51
CA VAL A 455 -16.03 -1.28 12.11
C VAL A 455 -14.87 -1.15 11.11
N GLN A 456 -13.73 -0.59 11.51
CA GLN A 456 -12.51 -0.54 10.70
C GLN A 456 -11.78 -1.89 10.66
N GLN A 457 -12.03 -2.81 11.60
CA GLN A 457 -11.53 -4.19 11.56
C GLN A 457 -12.50 -5.12 10.81
N ASP A 458 -13.80 -5.03 11.09
CA ASP A 458 -14.86 -5.73 10.34
C ASP A 458 -16.10 -4.84 10.15
N GLY A 459 -16.37 -4.41 8.92
CA GLY A 459 -17.58 -3.66 8.57
C GLY A 459 -18.89 -4.39 8.89
N TYR A 460 -18.91 -5.73 8.95
CA TYR A 460 -20.11 -6.50 9.32
C TYR A 460 -20.43 -6.39 10.82
N ALA A 461 -19.49 -5.96 11.67
CA ALA A 461 -19.73 -5.77 13.10
C ALA A 461 -20.77 -4.66 13.40
N ILE A 462 -21.11 -3.80 12.43
CA ILE A 462 -22.17 -2.80 12.58
C ILE A 462 -23.54 -3.41 12.91
N LYS A 463 -23.79 -4.67 12.54
CA LYS A 463 -24.99 -5.45 12.93
C LYS A 463 -25.17 -5.59 14.44
N TYR A 464 -24.12 -5.34 15.23
CA TYR A 464 -24.11 -5.43 16.69
C TYR A 464 -24.14 -4.06 17.39
N ILE A 465 -24.17 -2.95 16.63
CA ILE A 465 -24.16 -1.59 17.16
C ILE A 465 -25.60 -1.04 17.14
N GLU A 466 -26.18 -0.78 18.32
CA GLU A 466 -27.46 -0.09 18.41
C GLU A 466 -27.29 1.40 18.09
N ASN A 467 -28.03 1.90 17.09
CA ASN A 467 -28.04 3.32 16.69
C ASN A 467 -26.64 3.90 16.34
N PRO A 468 -25.91 3.33 15.35
CA PRO A 468 -24.59 3.80 14.96
C PRO A 468 -24.63 5.23 14.40
N SER A 469 -23.60 6.04 14.69
CA SER A 469 -23.49 7.40 14.16
C SER A 469 -23.28 7.41 12.64
N GLU A 470 -23.51 8.56 11.99
CA GLU A 470 -23.24 8.73 10.55
C GLU A 470 -21.79 8.36 10.18
N ALA A 471 -20.81 8.67 11.03
CA ALA A 471 -19.42 8.30 10.80
C ALA A 471 -19.18 6.78 10.88
N VAL A 472 -19.79 6.10 11.87
CA VAL A 472 -19.71 4.63 12.02
C VAL A 472 -20.40 3.94 10.84
N GLN A 473 -21.58 4.41 10.43
CA GLN A 473 -22.30 3.90 9.27
C GLN A 473 -21.50 4.06 7.98
N LEU A 474 -20.92 5.24 7.76
CA LEU A 474 -20.12 5.54 6.57
C LEU A 474 -18.85 4.67 6.51
N ALA A 475 -18.18 4.46 7.65
CA ALA A 475 -16.99 3.60 7.73
C ALA A 475 -17.31 2.13 7.36
N ALA A 476 -18.45 1.59 7.85
CA ALA A 476 -18.87 0.23 7.54
C ALA A 476 -19.20 0.07 6.05
N VAL A 477 -19.99 1.01 5.52
CA VAL A 477 -20.37 1.08 4.10
C VAL A 477 -19.15 1.22 3.19
N GLN A 478 -18.08 1.90 3.62
CA GLN A 478 -16.85 2.06 2.84
C GLN A 478 -16.02 0.76 2.71
N GLN A 479 -16.21 -0.24 3.59
CA GLN A 479 -15.61 -1.56 3.42
C GLN A 479 -16.44 -2.45 2.49
N ASP A 480 -17.73 -2.65 2.78
CA ASP A 480 -18.66 -3.42 1.95
C ASP A 480 -20.04 -2.77 1.98
N GLY A 481 -20.47 -2.19 0.84
CA GLY A 481 -21.79 -1.56 0.72
C GLY A 481 -22.98 -2.49 1.01
N GLN A 482 -22.81 -3.81 1.11
CA GLN A 482 -23.87 -4.73 1.55
C GLN A 482 -24.21 -4.62 3.04
N VAL A 483 -23.35 -4.06 3.90
CA VAL A 483 -23.64 -3.99 5.34
C VAL A 483 -24.79 -3.03 5.68
N ILE A 484 -25.20 -2.17 4.74
CA ILE A 484 -26.35 -1.26 4.91
C ILE A 484 -27.65 -2.01 5.23
N GLN A 485 -27.80 -3.28 4.81
CA GLN A 485 -28.96 -4.11 5.13
C GLN A 485 -29.13 -4.40 6.64
N TYR A 486 -28.07 -4.19 7.43
CA TYR A 486 -28.09 -4.33 8.90
C TYR A 486 -28.27 -2.98 9.63
N ILE A 487 -28.29 -1.86 8.90
CA ILE A 487 -28.48 -0.52 9.47
C ILE A 487 -29.97 -0.19 9.39
N GLU A 488 -30.67 -0.19 10.53
CA GLU A 488 -32.13 0.05 10.58
C GLU A 488 -32.52 1.44 10.01
N ASN A 489 -31.70 2.46 10.28
CA ASN A 489 -31.92 3.85 9.87
C ASN A 489 -30.63 4.43 9.25
N PRO A 490 -30.32 4.11 7.97
CA PRO A 490 -29.09 4.57 7.32
C PRO A 490 -29.19 6.05 6.94
N SER A 491 -28.17 6.82 7.32
CA SER A 491 -27.98 8.23 6.94
C SER A 491 -27.92 8.42 5.42
N GLU A 492 -28.32 9.59 4.94
CA GLU A 492 -28.24 9.90 3.50
C GLU A 492 -26.80 9.83 2.97
N ALA A 493 -25.80 10.19 3.79
CA ALA A 493 -24.38 10.00 3.47
C ALA A 493 -24.01 8.52 3.25
N ALA A 494 -24.46 7.62 4.13
CA ALA A 494 -24.24 6.18 3.97
C ALA A 494 -25.00 5.60 2.76
N GLN A 495 -26.26 6.02 2.55
CA GLN A 495 -27.06 5.64 1.38
C GLN A 495 -26.38 6.06 0.06
N LEU A 496 -25.91 7.31 -0.03
CA LEU A 496 -25.18 7.83 -1.20
C LEU A 496 -23.88 7.06 -1.44
N ALA A 497 -23.10 6.76 -0.40
CA ALA A 497 -21.85 6.00 -0.52
C ALA A 497 -22.09 4.58 -1.05
N VAL A 498 -23.15 3.89 -0.60
CA VAL A 498 -23.55 2.57 -1.13
C VAL A 498 -23.85 2.63 -2.63
N VAL A 499 -24.75 3.53 -3.05
CA VAL A 499 -25.19 3.56 -4.46
C VAL A 499 -24.09 4.06 -5.41
N GLN A 500 -23.15 4.87 -4.90
CA GLN A 500 -21.94 5.26 -5.65
C GLN A 500 -20.95 4.10 -5.85
N GLN A 501 -20.90 3.10 -4.95
CA GLN A 501 -20.18 1.86 -5.20
C GLN A 501 -20.92 0.99 -6.22
N ASN A 502 -22.20 0.69 -5.96
CA ASN A 502 -23.04 -0.18 -6.78
C ASN A 502 -24.50 0.34 -6.82
N GLY A 503 -24.94 0.83 -7.98
CA GLY A 503 -26.30 1.37 -8.14
C GLY A 503 -27.42 0.37 -7.78
N TYR A 504 -27.23 -0.93 -8.03
CA TYR A 504 -28.24 -1.95 -7.65
C TYR A 504 -28.41 -2.13 -6.14
N ALA A 505 -27.48 -1.65 -5.31
CA ALA A 505 -27.59 -1.76 -3.86
C ALA A 505 -28.68 -0.85 -3.27
N ILE A 506 -29.29 0.05 -4.07
CA ILE A 506 -30.50 0.79 -3.70
C ILE A 506 -31.66 -0.13 -3.29
N LYS A 507 -31.71 -1.37 -3.79
CA LYS A 507 -32.70 -2.39 -3.39
C LYS A 507 -32.64 -2.79 -1.90
N TYR A 508 -31.56 -2.45 -1.21
CA TYR A 508 -31.39 -2.67 0.24
C TYR A 508 -31.71 -1.42 1.06
N ILE A 509 -32.07 -0.31 0.42
CA ILE A 509 -32.35 0.98 1.05
C ILE A 509 -33.86 1.18 1.10
N ASN A 510 -34.43 1.25 2.30
CA ASN A 510 -35.85 1.53 2.47
C ASN A 510 -36.14 3.02 2.28
N ASN A 511 -37.04 3.36 1.35
CA ASN A 511 -37.46 4.74 1.04
C ASN A 511 -36.29 5.71 0.73
N PRO A 512 -35.45 5.42 -0.29
CA PRO A 512 -34.31 6.27 -0.66
C PRO A 512 -34.77 7.67 -1.12
N SER A 513 -34.02 8.71 -0.76
CA SER A 513 -34.28 10.08 -1.21
C SER A 513 -34.14 10.20 -2.74
N GLU A 514 -34.70 11.25 -3.34
CA GLU A 514 -34.53 11.52 -4.77
C GLU A 514 -33.05 11.70 -5.15
N ALA A 515 -32.22 12.24 -4.25
CA ALA A 515 -30.77 12.35 -4.45
C ALA A 515 -30.08 10.96 -4.49
N VAL A 516 -30.48 10.04 -3.61
CA VAL A 516 -29.99 8.65 -3.60
C VAL A 516 -30.46 7.89 -4.83
N GLN A 517 -31.73 8.08 -5.24
CA GLN A 517 -32.29 7.51 -6.47
C GLN A 517 -31.53 7.99 -7.72
N LEU A 518 -31.31 9.31 -7.84
CA LEU A 518 -30.52 9.90 -8.93
C LEU A 518 -29.09 9.35 -8.97
N ALA A 519 -28.40 9.28 -7.82
CA ALA A 519 -27.06 8.73 -7.74
C ALA A 519 -27.00 7.24 -8.15
N ALA A 520 -28.00 6.44 -7.78
CA ALA A 520 -28.08 5.03 -8.16
C ALA A 520 -28.24 4.83 -9.67
N VAL A 521 -29.17 5.55 -10.31
CA VAL A 521 -29.41 5.41 -11.76
C VAL A 521 -28.28 6.03 -12.60
N GLN A 522 -27.64 7.09 -12.13
CA GLN A 522 -26.42 7.64 -12.75
C GLN A 522 -25.24 6.64 -12.68
N LYS A 523 -25.12 5.89 -11.59
CA LYS A 523 -24.12 4.81 -11.47
C LYS A 523 -24.45 3.62 -12.38
N ASN A 524 -25.72 3.22 -12.45
CA ASN A 524 -26.21 2.13 -13.28
C ASN A 524 -27.71 2.33 -13.59
N GLY A 525 -28.08 2.62 -14.83
CA GLY A 525 -29.47 2.92 -15.21
C GLY A 525 -30.45 1.79 -14.89
N TYR A 526 -30.02 0.53 -14.94
CA TYR A 526 -30.85 -0.62 -14.58
C TYR A 526 -31.27 -0.61 -13.10
N ALA A 527 -30.62 0.17 -12.23
CA ALA A 527 -31.05 0.33 -10.84
C ALA A 527 -32.49 0.87 -10.70
N ILE A 528 -33.06 1.48 -11.75
CA ILE A 528 -34.45 1.92 -11.77
C ILE A 528 -35.47 0.78 -11.63
N GLU A 529 -35.10 -0.46 -11.98
CA GLU A 529 -35.92 -1.67 -11.71
C GLU A 529 -36.15 -1.87 -10.20
N CYS A 530 -35.22 -1.40 -9.38
CA CYS A 530 -35.25 -1.50 -7.92
C CYS A 530 -35.84 -0.25 -7.24
N ILE A 531 -36.42 0.70 -7.99
CA ILE A 531 -37.02 1.93 -7.46
C ILE A 531 -38.53 1.88 -7.71
N ASP A 532 -39.33 1.86 -6.65
CA ASP A 532 -40.78 1.97 -6.76
C ASP A 532 -41.21 3.43 -6.99
N ASN A 533 -41.92 3.66 -8.10
CA ASN A 533 -42.46 4.96 -8.52
C ASN A 533 -41.39 6.09 -8.63
N PRO A 534 -40.34 5.91 -9.45
CA PRO A 534 -39.29 6.91 -9.65
C PRO A 534 -39.87 8.22 -10.22
N SER A 535 -39.35 9.36 -9.77
CA SER A 535 -39.72 10.68 -10.32
C SER A 535 -39.33 10.81 -11.79
N GLU A 536 -39.92 11.77 -12.51
CA GLU A 536 -39.54 12.05 -13.90
C GLU A 536 -38.04 12.40 -14.03
N ALA A 537 -37.44 13.06 -13.03
CA ALA A 537 -36.01 13.34 -13.01
C ALA A 537 -35.16 12.07 -12.89
N VAL A 538 -35.58 11.11 -12.04
CA VAL A 538 -34.93 9.80 -11.91
C VAL A 538 -35.10 8.96 -13.18
N GLN A 539 -36.29 8.97 -13.78
CA GLN A 539 -36.57 8.29 -15.05
C GLN A 539 -35.69 8.85 -16.18
N LEU A 540 -35.62 10.19 -16.33
CA LEU A 540 -34.77 10.86 -17.32
C LEU A 540 -33.29 10.53 -17.10
N ALA A 541 -32.80 10.57 -15.85
CA ALA A 541 -31.41 10.22 -15.55
C ALA A 541 -31.08 8.75 -15.86
N ALA A 542 -32.02 7.83 -15.64
CA ALA A 542 -31.84 6.42 -15.95
C ALA A 542 -31.77 6.16 -17.47
N VAL A 543 -32.71 6.71 -18.26
CA VAL A 543 -32.68 6.54 -19.72
C VAL A 543 -31.53 7.28 -20.38
N GLN A 544 -31.09 8.43 -19.82
CA GLN A 544 -29.88 9.13 -20.29
C GLN A 544 -28.61 8.29 -20.10
N GLN A 545 -28.57 7.44 -19.06
CA GLN A 545 -27.45 6.54 -18.78
C GLN A 545 -27.47 5.29 -19.69
N ASN A 546 -28.66 4.76 -19.98
CA ASN A 546 -28.88 3.67 -20.94
C ASN A 546 -30.35 3.65 -21.39
N GLY A 547 -30.66 4.03 -22.63
CA GLY A 547 -32.03 4.10 -23.14
C GLY A 547 -32.85 2.80 -23.02
N ARG A 548 -32.20 1.62 -23.03
CA ARG A 548 -32.88 0.31 -22.93
C ARG A 548 -33.55 0.07 -21.57
N VAL A 549 -33.26 0.86 -20.54
CA VAL A 549 -33.88 0.67 -19.21
C VAL A 549 -35.36 1.10 -19.18
N ILE A 550 -35.86 1.76 -20.22
CA ILE A 550 -37.27 2.16 -20.34
C ILE A 550 -38.24 0.97 -20.24
N GLN A 551 -37.81 -0.24 -20.61
CA GLN A 551 -38.61 -1.47 -20.48
C GLN A 551 -38.98 -1.83 -19.01
N TYR A 552 -38.25 -1.30 -18.03
CA TYR A 552 -38.53 -1.46 -16.60
C TYR A 552 -39.34 -0.30 -16.01
N ILE A 553 -39.46 0.83 -16.74
CA ILE A 553 -40.18 2.01 -16.28
C ILE A 553 -41.68 1.78 -16.50
N LYS A 554 -42.45 1.73 -15.42
CA LYS A 554 -43.92 1.61 -15.48
C LYS A 554 -44.50 2.98 -15.87
N ASN A 555 -45.07 3.07 -17.08
CA ASN A 555 -45.69 4.28 -17.64
C ASN A 555 -44.70 5.48 -17.76
N PRO A 556 -43.65 5.40 -18.60
CA PRO A 556 -42.70 6.50 -18.81
C PRO A 556 -43.42 7.73 -19.40
N SER A 557 -43.06 8.92 -18.94
CA SER A 557 -43.62 10.18 -19.48
C SER A 557 -43.19 10.41 -20.94
N GLU A 558 -43.90 11.28 -21.66
CA GLU A 558 -43.54 11.65 -23.03
C GLU A 558 -42.10 12.21 -23.11
N ALA A 559 -41.65 12.97 -22.11
CA ALA A 559 -40.27 13.47 -22.05
C ALA A 559 -39.25 12.33 -21.91
N VAL A 560 -39.56 11.29 -21.12
CA VAL A 560 -38.72 10.09 -20.94
C VAL A 560 -38.68 9.25 -22.22
N GLN A 561 -39.83 9.07 -22.89
CA GLN A 561 -39.92 8.37 -24.17
C GLN A 561 -39.15 9.10 -25.28
N LEU A 562 -39.31 10.43 -25.38
CA LEU A 562 -38.59 11.27 -26.34
C LEU A 562 -37.08 11.24 -26.10
N ALA A 563 -36.63 11.25 -24.84
CA ALA A 563 -35.21 11.17 -24.50
C ALA A 563 -34.55 9.85 -24.97
N VAL A 564 -35.29 8.73 -24.96
CA VAL A 564 -34.80 7.45 -25.50
C VAL A 564 -34.64 7.53 -27.03
N VAL A 565 -35.70 7.92 -27.75
CA VAL A 565 -35.67 7.92 -29.23
C VAL A 565 -34.81 9.03 -29.86
N GLN A 566 -34.35 9.99 -29.05
CA GLN A 566 -33.32 10.97 -29.44
C GLN A 566 -31.89 10.44 -29.26
N GLN A 567 -31.68 9.37 -28.49
CA GLN A 567 -30.38 8.67 -28.39
C GLN A 567 -30.28 7.52 -29.39
N ASP A 568 -31.35 6.75 -29.55
CA ASP A 568 -31.41 5.54 -30.37
C ASP A 568 -32.83 5.38 -30.94
N GLY A 569 -32.99 5.55 -32.26
CA GLY A 569 -34.28 5.42 -32.94
C GLY A 569 -34.84 3.99 -32.93
N GLU A 570 -33.97 2.96 -32.92
CA GLU A 570 -34.39 1.57 -32.84
C GLU A 570 -35.00 1.22 -31.46
N ALA A 571 -34.67 2.00 -30.43
CA ALA A 571 -35.14 1.76 -29.06
C ALA A 571 -36.66 1.97 -28.87
N ILE A 572 -37.39 2.49 -29.87
CA ILE A 572 -38.86 2.54 -29.87
C ILE A 572 -39.49 1.15 -29.68
N GLN A 573 -38.82 0.07 -30.12
CA GLN A 573 -39.25 -1.32 -29.92
C GLN A 573 -39.38 -1.71 -28.44
N TYR A 574 -38.74 -0.97 -27.53
CA TYR A 574 -38.82 -1.18 -26.07
C TYR A 574 -39.83 -0.26 -25.37
N ILE A 575 -40.46 0.67 -26.11
CA ILE A 575 -41.44 1.62 -25.58
C ILE A 575 -42.84 1.05 -25.80
N LYS A 576 -43.46 0.53 -24.73
CA LYS A 576 -44.84 0.06 -24.79
C LYS A 576 -45.80 1.25 -24.92
N ASN A 577 -46.55 1.31 -26.01
CA ASN A 577 -47.48 2.39 -26.37
C ASN A 577 -46.78 3.77 -26.50
N PRO A 578 -45.90 3.97 -27.50
CA PRO A 578 -45.21 5.25 -27.69
C PRO A 578 -46.20 6.35 -28.07
N SER A 579 -46.03 7.57 -27.55
CA SER A 579 -46.91 8.71 -27.88
C SER A 579 -46.81 9.10 -29.37
N GLU A 580 -47.81 9.83 -29.89
CA GLU A 580 -47.80 10.32 -31.27
C GLU A 580 -46.55 11.16 -31.58
N ALA A 581 -46.11 11.98 -30.64
CA ALA A 581 -44.87 12.77 -30.77
C ALA A 581 -43.62 11.89 -30.83
N VAL A 582 -43.58 10.80 -30.07
CA VAL A 582 -42.46 9.83 -30.05
C VAL A 582 -42.40 9.03 -31.35
N GLN A 583 -43.55 8.53 -31.82
CA GLN A 583 -43.68 7.84 -33.11
C GLN A 583 -43.23 8.73 -34.26
N LEU A 584 -43.72 9.98 -34.29
CA LEU A 584 -43.39 10.95 -35.33
C LEU A 584 -41.90 11.34 -35.29
N ALA A 585 -41.31 11.49 -34.11
CA ALA A 585 -39.88 11.82 -33.95
C ALA A 585 -38.95 10.69 -34.42
N VAL A 586 -39.36 9.42 -34.31
CA VAL A 586 -38.61 8.29 -34.89
C VAL A 586 -38.79 8.24 -36.40
N VAL A 587 -40.02 8.27 -36.87
CA VAL A 587 -40.32 8.17 -38.30
C VAL A 587 -39.73 9.33 -39.10
N GLN A 588 -39.60 10.53 -38.52
CA GLN A 588 -38.92 11.67 -39.17
C GLN A 588 -37.39 11.52 -39.28
N GLN A 589 -36.79 10.57 -38.56
CA GLN A 589 -35.36 10.22 -38.67
C GLN A 589 -35.15 9.04 -39.65
N ASP A 590 -36.02 8.03 -39.59
CA ASP A 590 -36.01 6.89 -40.50
C ASP A 590 -37.45 6.39 -40.77
N GLY A 591 -37.84 6.39 -42.05
CA GLY A 591 -39.14 5.90 -42.49
C GLY A 591 -39.33 4.39 -42.36
N ASP A 592 -38.28 3.57 -42.46
CA ASP A 592 -38.39 2.11 -42.29
C ASP A 592 -38.66 1.72 -40.83
N ALA A 593 -38.32 2.58 -39.85
CA ALA A 593 -38.53 2.33 -38.42
C ALA A 593 -40.01 2.18 -38.00
N ILE A 594 -40.96 2.49 -38.89
CA ILE A 594 -42.38 2.17 -38.71
C ILE A 594 -42.65 0.65 -38.63
N GLU A 595 -41.72 -0.20 -39.10
CA GLU A 595 -41.75 -1.66 -38.90
C GLU A 595 -41.74 -2.06 -37.40
N TYR A 596 -41.21 -1.20 -36.52
CA TYR A 596 -41.09 -1.45 -35.08
C TYR A 596 -42.14 -0.73 -34.21
N ILE A 597 -43.16 -0.13 -34.82
CA ILE A 597 -44.21 0.61 -34.09
C ILE A 597 -45.51 -0.19 -34.11
N ASP A 598 -45.88 -0.77 -32.96
CA ASP A 598 -47.21 -1.37 -32.76
C ASP A 598 -48.30 -0.29 -32.89
N ASN A 599 -49.17 -0.43 -33.89
CA ASN A 599 -50.28 0.49 -34.20
C ASN A 599 -49.84 1.96 -34.41
N PRO A 600 -49.12 2.27 -35.51
CA PRO A 600 -48.64 3.62 -35.77
C PRO A 600 -49.81 4.57 -36.06
N SER A 601 -49.75 5.77 -35.48
CA SER A 601 -50.66 6.90 -35.72
C SER A 601 -50.72 7.30 -37.19
N GLU A 602 -51.83 7.89 -37.65
CA GLU A 602 -51.95 8.35 -39.04
C GLU A 602 -50.87 9.39 -39.42
N ALA A 603 -50.46 10.24 -38.47
CA ALA A 603 -49.34 11.17 -38.66
C ALA A 603 -48.02 10.44 -38.92
N ALA A 604 -47.70 9.40 -38.15
CA ALA A 604 -46.51 8.57 -38.37
C ALA A 604 -46.62 7.76 -39.68
N GLN A 605 -47.77 7.16 -39.98
CA GLN A 605 -47.99 6.43 -41.24
C GLN A 605 -47.77 7.32 -42.48
N LEU A 606 -48.30 8.55 -42.47
CA LEU A 606 -48.11 9.53 -43.54
C LEU A 606 -46.64 9.97 -43.64
N ALA A 607 -45.98 10.23 -42.51
CA ALA A 607 -44.57 10.66 -42.50
C ALA A 607 -43.60 9.59 -43.02
N ALA A 608 -43.88 8.31 -42.78
CA ALA A 608 -43.08 7.18 -43.28
C ALA A 608 -43.27 7.02 -44.80
N VAL A 609 -44.53 6.92 -45.24
CA VAL A 609 -44.88 6.71 -46.65
C VAL A 609 -44.49 7.89 -47.56
N GLN A 610 -44.39 9.11 -47.02
CA GLN A 610 -43.88 10.28 -47.75
C GLN A 610 -42.35 10.27 -47.96
N GLN A 611 -41.60 9.51 -47.15
CA GLN A 611 -40.16 9.31 -47.37
C GLN A 611 -39.91 8.16 -48.35
N ASP A 612 -40.61 7.04 -48.17
CA ASP A 612 -40.56 5.89 -49.07
C ASP A 612 -41.89 5.15 -49.10
N GLY A 613 -42.57 5.16 -50.25
CA GLY A 613 -43.84 4.45 -50.44
C GLY A 613 -43.75 2.95 -50.19
N ARG A 614 -42.55 2.35 -50.25
CA ARG A 614 -42.32 0.92 -50.01
C ARG A 614 -42.60 0.50 -48.57
N VAL A 615 -42.56 1.41 -47.59
CA VAL A 615 -42.84 1.09 -46.18
C VAL A 615 -44.30 0.71 -45.91
N ILE A 616 -45.23 0.97 -46.84
CA ILE A 616 -46.64 0.55 -46.71
C ILE A 616 -46.79 -0.98 -46.58
N LYS A 617 -45.78 -1.76 -47.01
CA LYS A 617 -45.67 -3.22 -46.75
C LYS A 617 -45.69 -3.58 -45.26
N TYR A 618 -45.30 -2.66 -44.37
CA TYR A 618 -45.23 -2.87 -42.93
C TYR A 618 -46.49 -2.42 -42.19
N ILE A 619 -47.17 -1.40 -42.71
CA ILE A 619 -48.39 -0.86 -42.10
C ILE A 619 -49.53 -1.88 -42.32
N GLU A 620 -50.01 -2.51 -41.24
CA GLU A 620 -51.04 -3.56 -41.35
C GLU A 620 -52.42 -3.00 -41.74
N ASN A 621 -52.75 -1.78 -41.30
CA ASN A 621 -54.04 -1.12 -41.55
C ASN A 621 -53.82 0.36 -41.94
N PRO A 622 -53.28 0.64 -43.15
CA PRO A 622 -53.02 2.01 -43.59
C PRO A 622 -54.32 2.78 -43.86
N SER A 623 -54.40 4.06 -43.51
CA SER A 623 -55.59 4.88 -43.83
C SER A 623 -55.77 5.10 -45.33
N GLU A 624 -56.95 5.54 -45.79
CA GLU A 624 -57.16 5.89 -47.22
C GLU A 624 -56.20 7.00 -47.69
N ALA A 625 -55.83 7.95 -46.82
CA ALA A 625 -54.84 8.98 -47.13
C ALA A 625 -53.43 8.40 -47.28
N VAL A 626 -53.05 7.44 -46.42
CA VAL A 626 -51.76 6.73 -46.48
C VAL A 626 -51.67 5.84 -47.73
N GLN A 627 -52.75 5.16 -48.09
CA GLN A 627 -52.85 4.36 -49.31
C GLN A 627 -52.72 5.21 -50.57
N LEU A 628 -53.38 6.38 -50.59
CA LEU A 628 -53.23 7.34 -51.69
C LEU A 628 -51.81 7.91 -51.77
N ALA A 629 -51.16 8.22 -50.65
CA ALA A 629 -49.78 8.71 -50.63
C ALA A 629 -48.79 7.68 -51.23
N ALA A 630 -48.87 6.41 -50.83
CA ALA A 630 -48.00 5.36 -51.36
C ALA A 630 -48.19 5.18 -52.88
N VAL A 631 -49.44 5.08 -53.34
CA VAL A 631 -49.78 4.94 -54.77
C VAL A 631 -49.40 6.17 -55.60
N GLN A 632 -49.38 7.37 -55.01
CA GLN A 632 -48.86 8.57 -55.66
C GLN A 632 -47.34 8.56 -55.80
N THR A 633 -46.60 7.98 -54.84
CA THR A 633 -45.14 7.83 -54.97
C THR A 633 -44.74 6.77 -55.99
N ASP A 634 -45.43 5.62 -56.01
CA ASP A 634 -45.29 4.56 -57.01
C ASP A 634 -46.58 3.73 -57.06
N SER A 635 -47.27 3.73 -58.19
CA SER A 635 -48.49 2.96 -58.44
C SER A 635 -48.33 1.45 -58.22
N GLN A 636 -47.12 0.91 -58.39
CA GLN A 636 -46.81 -0.48 -58.10
C GLN A 636 -46.96 -0.80 -56.60
N MET A 637 -46.96 0.19 -55.70
CA MET A 637 -47.19 -0.01 -54.26
C MET A 637 -48.61 -0.48 -53.94
N ILE A 638 -49.57 -0.41 -54.89
CA ILE A 638 -50.93 -0.95 -54.67
C ILE A 638 -50.90 -2.45 -54.29
N LYS A 639 -49.92 -3.21 -54.82
CA LYS A 639 -49.71 -4.65 -54.50
C LYS A 639 -49.11 -4.90 -53.12
N CYS A 640 -48.62 -3.86 -52.45
CA CYS A 640 -48.02 -3.93 -51.11
C CYS A 640 -48.97 -3.45 -50.00
N ILE A 641 -50.18 -2.99 -50.35
CA ILE A 641 -51.16 -2.51 -49.37
C ILE A 641 -51.81 -3.71 -48.66
N LYS A 642 -51.40 -3.94 -47.41
CA LYS A 642 -52.13 -4.81 -46.46
C LYS A 642 -53.46 -4.16 -46.09
N ASN A 643 -54.49 -4.98 -45.92
CA ASN A 643 -55.86 -4.60 -45.53
C ASN A 643 -56.36 -3.28 -46.16
N PRO A 644 -56.44 -3.18 -47.51
CA PRO A 644 -56.75 -1.94 -48.19
C PRO A 644 -58.16 -1.41 -47.88
N SER A 645 -58.34 -0.10 -48.05
CA SER A 645 -59.56 0.61 -47.65
C SER A 645 -60.76 0.15 -48.47
N LYS A 646 -61.67 -0.58 -47.84
CA LYS A 646 -62.80 -1.26 -48.51
C LYS A 646 -63.68 -0.25 -49.25
N ALA A 647 -63.89 -0.49 -50.55
CA ALA A 647 -64.75 0.36 -51.38
C ALA A 647 -66.17 0.50 -50.81
N LYS A 648 -66.72 1.73 -50.81
CA LYS A 648 -68.10 2.01 -50.41
C LYS A 648 -69.07 1.29 -51.37
N ALA A 649 -69.82 0.31 -50.85
CA ALA A 649 -70.72 -0.51 -51.66
C ALA A 649 -71.89 0.32 -52.23
N VAL A 650 -71.86 0.59 -53.55
CA VAL A 650 -72.91 1.30 -54.27
C VAL A 650 -74.14 0.41 -54.43
N LYS A 651 -75.05 0.44 -53.45
CA LYS A 651 -76.34 -0.27 -53.53
C LYS A 651 -77.24 0.35 -54.60
N ARG A 652 -77.37 -0.33 -55.74
CA ARG A 652 -78.42 -0.04 -56.74
C ARG A 652 -79.77 -0.48 -56.15
N ALA A 653 -80.72 0.44 -56.01
CA ALA A 653 -81.88 0.25 -55.14
C ALA A 653 -82.95 -0.68 -55.74
N VAL A 654 -83.44 -1.61 -54.90
CA VAL A 654 -84.74 -2.29 -55.03
C VAL A 654 -85.43 -2.22 -53.66
N VAL A 655 -86.74 -2.01 -53.66
CA VAL A 655 -87.65 -1.83 -52.50
C VAL A 655 -87.71 -3.16 -51.70
N GLN A 656 -87.71 -3.21 -50.36
CA GLN A 656 -88.80 -2.74 -49.47
C GLN A 656 -88.40 -2.61 -47.96
N GLU A 657 -89.30 -1.98 -47.18
CA GLU A 657 -89.30 -1.70 -45.72
C GLU A 657 -88.86 -2.89 -44.82
N GLY A 658 -88.22 -2.77 -43.64
CA GLY A 658 -87.77 -1.64 -42.77
C GLY A 658 -86.93 -2.20 -41.57
N PHE A 659 -86.96 -1.79 -40.28
CA PHE A 659 -87.60 -0.67 -39.56
C PHE A 659 -87.10 -0.58 -38.06
N TRP A 660 -86.07 0.23 -37.74
CA TRP A 660 -85.50 0.53 -36.37
C TRP A 660 -84.75 -0.63 -35.62
N ASP A 661 -83.87 -0.43 -34.63
CA ASP A 661 -83.26 0.79 -34.03
C ASP A 661 -81.86 0.55 -33.41
N ASP A 662 -81.27 1.59 -32.81
CA ASP A 662 -80.14 1.71 -31.84
C ASP A 662 -79.66 0.45 -31.06
N GLY A 663 -78.42 0.35 -30.54
CA GLY A 663 -77.28 1.30 -30.51
C GLY A 663 -76.31 1.01 -29.33
N TYR A 664 -75.10 1.60 -29.36
CA TYR A 664 -74.06 1.66 -28.29
C TYR A 664 -73.45 0.35 -27.71
N ASP A 665 -72.17 0.13 -28.09
CA ASP A 665 -70.96 0.08 -27.23
C ASP A 665 -70.78 -0.80 -25.97
N GLU A 666 -69.48 -0.94 -25.66
CA GLU A 666 -68.81 -1.20 -24.36
C GLU A 666 -68.47 -2.63 -23.86
N TYR A 667 -67.15 -2.86 -23.83
CA TYR A 667 -66.34 -3.37 -22.69
C TYR A 667 -66.48 -4.82 -22.16
N TYR A 668 -65.36 -5.56 -22.33
CA TYR A 668 -64.78 -6.55 -21.37
C TYR A 668 -65.60 -7.83 -21.07
N SER A 669 -65.05 -8.92 -20.49
CA SER A 669 -63.71 -9.53 -20.57
C SER A 669 -63.70 -10.93 -19.89
N TRP A 670 -62.73 -11.77 -20.25
CA TRP A 670 -62.30 -13.03 -19.59
C TRP A 670 -63.22 -14.28 -19.60
N GLU A 671 -62.58 -15.38 -20.03
CA GLU A 671 -62.53 -16.73 -19.42
C GLU A 671 -63.62 -17.81 -19.54
N SER A 672 -63.06 -19.00 -19.86
CA SER A 672 -63.42 -20.36 -19.40
C SER A 672 -64.67 -21.09 -19.94
N SER A 673 -64.37 -22.07 -20.78
CA SER A 673 -64.81 -23.47 -20.68
C SER A 673 -66.19 -23.79 -20.08
N ASP A 674 -67.07 -24.38 -20.89
CA ASP A 674 -67.13 -25.86 -20.92
C ASP A 674 -67.87 -26.41 -22.15
N TRP A 675 -67.61 -27.68 -22.49
CA TRP A 675 -68.28 -28.40 -23.58
C TRP A 675 -69.66 -28.94 -23.16
N ALA A 676 -70.67 -28.87 -24.05
CA ALA A 676 -71.17 -30.05 -24.76
C ALA A 676 -72.38 -29.79 -25.69
N TRP A 677 -72.39 -30.48 -26.84
CA TRP A 677 -73.55 -31.01 -27.57
C TRP A 677 -74.82 -30.16 -27.76
N CYS A 678 -75.14 -29.85 -29.03
CA CYS A 678 -75.81 -30.85 -29.88
C CYS A 678 -75.56 -30.57 -31.37
N SER A 679 -75.75 -31.57 -32.23
CA SER A 679 -75.37 -31.55 -33.66
C SER A 679 -76.58 -31.33 -34.58
N SER A 680 -76.42 -30.55 -35.68
CA SER A 680 -76.40 -31.13 -37.04
C SER A 680 -76.38 -30.10 -38.19
N THR A 681 -75.74 -30.50 -39.29
CA THR A 681 -75.59 -29.80 -40.59
C THR A 681 -74.65 -28.58 -40.64
N TRP A 682 -74.12 -28.31 -41.85
CA TRP A 682 -73.14 -27.26 -42.19
C TRP A 682 -71.71 -27.44 -41.63
N GLN A 683 -71.12 -28.62 -41.87
CA GLN A 683 -69.67 -28.75 -42.07
C GLN A 683 -69.38 -29.05 -43.55
N ALA A 684 -68.71 -28.11 -44.21
CA ALA A 684 -67.95 -28.31 -45.44
C ALA A 684 -66.93 -27.17 -45.59
N GLU A 685 -65.69 -27.52 -45.96
CA GLU A 685 -64.70 -26.62 -46.59
C GLU A 685 -64.18 -25.39 -45.80
N GLN A 686 -63.81 -25.56 -44.52
CA GLN A 686 -62.60 -24.91 -43.98
C GLN A 686 -61.91 -25.79 -42.92
N GLU A 687 -60.92 -26.58 -43.35
CA GLU A 687 -59.73 -26.97 -42.56
C GLU A 687 -58.75 -27.76 -43.45
N SER A 688 -57.72 -27.09 -43.96
CA SER A 688 -56.57 -27.73 -44.64
C SER A 688 -55.38 -26.75 -44.69
N SER A 689 -54.17 -27.28 -44.56
CA SER A 689 -52.89 -26.56 -44.73
C SER A 689 -52.61 -25.37 -43.79
N GLN A 690 -52.39 -25.66 -42.51
CA GLN A 690 -51.19 -25.13 -41.83
C GLN A 690 -50.15 -26.25 -41.72
N LYS A 691 -49.17 -26.28 -42.63
CA LYS A 691 -47.90 -27.01 -42.47
C LYS A 691 -46.88 -26.64 -43.55
N SER A 692 -45.61 -26.68 -43.14
CA SER A 692 -44.38 -26.56 -43.95
C SER A 692 -44.28 -25.33 -44.86
N ASP A 693 -43.43 -24.39 -44.45
CA ASP A 693 -42.67 -23.51 -45.34
C ASP A 693 -41.79 -24.33 -46.31
N GLN A 694 -41.22 -23.61 -47.30
CA GLN A 694 -40.23 -24.09 -48.27
C GLN A 694 -40.74 -25.11 -49.29
N GLU A 695 -41.35 -24.61 -50.37
CA GLU A 695 -40.66 -24.61 -51.67
C GLU A 695 -41.18 -23.46 -52.56
N SER A 696 -40.50 -23.20 -53.68
CA SER A 696 -40.63 -21.96 -54.45
C SER A 696 -41.77 -21.97 -55.47
N GLU A 697 -42.65 -20.96 -55.46
CA GLU A 697 -43.44 -20.60 -56.64
C GLU A 697 -43.88 -19.12 -56.65
N HIS A 698 -43.85 -18.47 -57.82
CA HIS A 698 -44.30 -17.09 -58.01
C HIS A 698 -45.83 -17.02 -58.15
N VAL A 699 -46.55 -17.10 -57.03
CA VAL A 699 -48.01 -16.90 -57.02
C VAL A 699 -48.34 -15.42 -56.79
N ILE A 700 -49.10 -14.82 -57.72
CA ILE A 700 -49.59 -13.44 -57.60
C ILE A 700 -50.68 -13.39 -56.54
N GLU A 701 -50.41 -12.74 -55.40
CA GLU A 701 -51.40 -12.55 -54.35
C GLU A 701 -52.37 -11.41 -54.72
N TYR A 702 -53.52 -11.78 -55.29
CA TYR A 702 -54.53 -10.83 -55.75
C TYR A 702 -55.13 -10.00 -54.60
N ILE A 703 -55.03 -8.68 -54.74
CA ILE A 703 -55.47 -7.71 -53.72
C ILE A 703 -57.00 -7.79 -53.53
N LYS A 704 -57.46 -7.81 -52.27
CA LYS A 704 -58.89 -7.71 -51.91
C LYS A 704 -59.40 -6.27 -52.01
N ASN A 705 -59.69 -5.81 -53.23
CA ASN A 705 -60.44 -4.59 -53.56
C ASN A 705 -60.08 -3.32 -52.74
N PRO A 706 -59.02 -2.57 -53.14
CA PRO A 706 -58.80 -1.20 -52.67
C PRO A 706 -59.96 -0.27 -53.01
N SER A 707 -60.00 0.92 -52.42
CA SER A 707 -61.01 1.91 -52.75
C SER A 707 -60.89 2.35 -54.21
N GLU A 708 -62.00 2.77 -54.82
CA GLU A 708 -62.00 3.18 -56.23
C GLU A 708 -61.05 4.36 -56.48
N ALA A 709 -60.84 5.24 -55.49
CA ALA A 709 -59.86 6.33 -55.59
C ALA A 709 -58.41 5.81 -55.65
N VAL A 710 -58.07 4.81 -54.82
CA VAL A 710 -56.73 4.18 -54.82
C VAL A 710 -56.50 3.39 -56.11
N GLN A 711 -57.51 2.62 -56.58
CA GLN A 711 -57.45 1.90 -57.85
C GLN A 711 -57.25 2.85 -59.04
N LEU A 712 -58.04 3.93 -59.10
CA LEU A 712 -58.00 4.90 -60.20
C LEU A 712 -56.66 5.64 -60.22
N ALA A 713 -56.13 6.06 -59.06
CA ALA A 713 -54.83 6.71 -58.97
C ALA A 713 -53.68 5.83 -59.48
N ALA A 714 -53.69 4.53 -59.15
CA ALA A 714 -52.67 3.59 -59.62
C ALA A 714 -52.77 3.37 -61.15
N VAL A 715 -53.97 3.06 -61.64
CA VAL A 715 -54.22 2.80 -63.07
C VAL A 715 -54.00 4.05 -63.94
N GLN A 716 -54.19 5.25 -63.42
CA GLN A 716 -53.87 6.50 -64.14
C GLN A 716 -52.36 6.74 -64.31
N GLN A 717 -51.50 6.13 -63.50
CA GLN A 717 -50.05 6.22 -63.64
C GLN A 717 -49.48 5.09 -64.52
N ASP A 718 -50.00 3.87 -64.40
CA ASP A 718 -49.70 2.74 -65.30
C ASP A 718 -50.95 1.86 -65.52
N GLY A 719 -51.51 1.92 -66.73
CA GLY A 719 -52.67 1.12 -67.13
C GLY A 719 -52.48 -0.40 -67.04
N ARG A 720 -51.25 -0.92 -66.92
CA ARG A 720 -50.99 -2.36 -66.69
C ARG A 720 -51.27 -2.80 -65.27
N VAL A 721 -51.27 -1.89 -64.29
CA VAL A 721 -51.51 -2.20 -62.87
C VAL A 721 -52.89 -2.85 -62.64
N ILE A 722 -53.81 -2.72 -63.59
CA ILE A 722 -55.09 -3.45 -63.60
C ILE A 722 -54.94 -4.98 -63.49
N GLU A 723 -53.82 -5.56 -63.95
CA GLU A 723 -53.50 -6.99 -63.80
C GLU A 723 -53.51 -7.46 -62.32
N TYR A 724 -53.18 -6.56 -61.39
CA TYR A 724 -53.17 -6.82 -59.94
C TYR A 724 -54.48 -6.45 -59.24
N ILE A 725 -55.41 -5.78 -59.95
CA ILE A 725 -56.70 -5.32 -59.40
C ILE A 725 -57.76 -6.37 -59.70
N LYS A 726 -58.21 -7.08 -58.68
CA LYS A 726 -59.32 -8.04 -58.83
C LYS A 726 -60.67 -7.30 -58.90
N ASN A 727 -61.50 -7.67 -59.88
CA ASN A 727 -62.82 -7.06 -60.14
C ASN A 727 -62.78 -5.51 -60.24
N PRO A 728 -61.99 -4.92 -61.16
CA PRO A 728 -61.91 -3.48 -61.35
C PRO A 728 -63.27 -2.92 -61.80
N SER A 729 -63.62 -1.71 -61.33
CA SER A 729 -64.87 -1.05 -61.73
C SER A 729 -64.86 -0.67 -63.21
N GLU A 730 -66.02 -0.39 -63.81
CA GLU A 730 -66.12 0.06 -65.21
C GLU A 730 -65.24 1.31 -65.48
N ALA A 731 -65.12 2.22 -64.50
CA ALA A 731 -64.25 3.39 -64.61
C ALA A 731 -62.75 3.02 -64.60
N VAL A 732 -62.34 2.08 -63.73
CA VAL A 732 -60.95 1.59 -63.65
C VAL A 732 -60.58 0.77 -64.90
N GLN A 733 -61.49 -0.09 -65.37
CA GLN A 733 -61.34 -0.83 -66.64
C GLN A 733 -61.16 0.12 -67.82
N LEU A 734 -62.01 1.13 -67.93
CA LEU A 734 -61.95 2.10 -69.02
C LEU A 734 -60.65 2.92 -68.97
N ALA A 735 -60.21 3.35 -67.79
CA ALA A 735 -58.96 4.09 -67.60
C ALA A 735 -57.71 3.28 -68.01
N ALA A 736 -57.71 1.97 -67.79
CA ALA A 736 -56.64 1.07 -68.24
C ALA A 736 -56.69 0.84 -69.77
N VAL A 737 -57.85 0.45 -70.30
CA VAL A 737 -58.02 0.10 -71.72
C VAL A 737 -57.86 1.31 -72.64
N GLN A 738 -58.11 2.53 -72.16
CA GLN A 738 -57.82 3.77 -72.91
C GLN A 738 -56.31 4.04 -73.11
N GLN A 739 -55.42 3.43 -72.32
CA GLN A 739 -53.97 3.59 -72.47
C GLN A 739 -53.37 2.57 -73.43
N ASP A 740 -53.78 1.30 -73.34
CA ASP A 740 -53.40 0.24 -74.26
C ASP A 740 -54.53 -0.78 -74.37
N GLY A 741 -55.23 -0.81 -75.51
CA GLY A 741 -56.36 -1.71 -75.74
C GLY A 741 -56.05 -3.21 -75.61
N ARG A 742 -54.78 -3.62 -75.49
CA ARG A 742 -54.37 -5.00 -75.20
C ARG A 742 -54.54 -5.40 -73.73
N VAL A 743 -54.59 -4.46 -72.77
CA VAL A 743 -54.72 -4.82 -71.34
C VAL A 743 -56.06 -5.49 -71.01
N ILE A 744 -57.02 -5.45 -71.94
CA ILE A 744 -58.28 -6.22 -71.85
C ILE A 744 -58.03 -7.73 -71.65
N GLN A 745 -56.90 -8.27 -72.11
CA GLN A 745 -56.52 -9.68 -71.89
C GLN A 745 -56.22 -10.02 -70.41
N TYR A 746 -56.10 -9.01 -69.53
CA TYR A 746 -55.90 -9.15 -68.09
C TYR A 746 -57.16 -8.83 -67.27
N ILE A 747 -58.32 -8.65 -67.93
CA ILE A 747 -59.59 -8.31 -67.27
C ILE A 747 -60.53 -9.51 -67.41
N ASP A 748 -60.72 -10.29 -66.33
CA ASP A 748 -61.54 -11.52 -66.33
C ASP A 748 -62.98 -11.32 -66.85
N ASN A 749 -63.54 -10.13 -66.67
CA ASN A 749 -64.89 -9.76 -67.08
C ASN A 749 -64.89 -8.29 -67.58
N PRO A 750 -64.50 -8.02 -68.83
CA PRO A 750 -64.45 -6.68 -69.36
C PRO A 750 -65.87 -6.18 -69.68
N SER A 751 -66.22 -5.03 -69.12
CA SER A 751 -67.45 -4.27 -69.44
C SER A 751 -67.59 -4.04 -70.95
N GLU A 752 -68.83 -3.92 -71.46
CA GLU A 752 -69.05 -3.65 -72.89
C GLU A 752 -68.40 -2.32 -73.32
N ALA A 753 -68.32 -1.33 -72.43
CA ALA A 753 -67.55 -0.10 -72.63
C ALA A 753 -66.05 -0.37 -72.85
N ALA A 754 -65.42 -1.21 -72.01
CA ALA A 754 -64.03 -1.63 -72.18
C ALA A 754 -63.82 -2.49 -73.45
N GLN A 755 -64.72 -3.43 -73.74
CA GLN A 755 -64.68 -4.24 -74.96
C GLN A 755 -64.70 -3.37 -76.22
N LEU A 756 -65.63 -2.42 -76.30
CA LEU A 756 -65.74 -1.49 -77.41
C LEU A 756 -64.50 -0.59 -77.54
N ALA A 757 -63.99 -0.05 -76.44
CA ALA A 757 -62.77 0.77 -76.44
C ALA A 757 -61.53 -0.01 -76.92
N ALA A 758 -61.44 -1.31 -76.62
CA ALA A 758 -60.36 -2.18 -77.09
C ALA A 758 -60.47 -2.50 -78.58
N VAL A 759 -61.63 -2.96 -79.08
CA VAL A 759 -61.78 -3.31 -80.51
C VAL A 759 -61.77 -2.10 -81.45
N GLN A 760 -62.09 -0.90 -80.96
CA GLN A 760 -61.91 0.34 -81.73
C GLN A 760 -60.43 0.65 -81.98
N GLN A 761 -59.55 0.43 -80.99
CA GLN A 761 -58.11 0.59 -81.17
C GLN A 761 -57.54 -0.45 -82.13
N ASN A 762 -57.95 -1.72 -81.98
CA ASN A 762 -57.49 -2.81 -82.84
C ASN A 762 -58.54 -3.93 -82.92
N GLY A 763 -59.23 -4.05 -84.06
CA GLY A 763 -60.27 -5.06 -84.27
C GLY A 763 -59.82 -6.52 -84.10
N ARG A 764 -58.52 -6.82 -84.09
CA ARG A 764 -57.98 -8.16 -83.81
C ARG A 764 -58.03 -8.56 -82.33
N VAL A 765 -58.16 -7.61 -81.38
CA VAL A 765 -58.22 -7.96 -79.93
C VAL A 765 -59.51 -8.67 -79.53
N ILE A 766 -60.49 -8.77 -80.44
CA ILE A 766 -61.68 -9.61 -80.27
C ILE A 766 -61.34 -11.09 -80.00
N GLN A 767 -60.15 -11.54 -80.42
CA GLN A 767 -59.62 -12.88 -80.08
C GLN A 767 -59.40 -13.11 -78.56
N TYR A 768 -59.40 -12.05 -77.76
CA TYR A 768 -59.28 -12.07 -76.29
C TYR A 768 -60.60 -11.73 -75.58
N ILE A 769 -61.71 -11.64 -76.31
CA ILE A 769 -63.04 -11.32 -75.75
C ILE A 769 -63.92 -12.55 -75.91
N ASP A 770 -64.25 -13.21 -74.80
CA ASP A 770 -65.18 -14.32 -74.81
C ASP A 770 -66.62 -13.83 -75.07
N ASN A 771 -67.31 -14.48 -76.01
CA ASN A 771 -68.68 -14.19 -76.41
C ASN A 771 -68.97 -12.69 -76.70
N PRO A 772 -68.23 -12.05 -77.64
CA PRO A 772 -68.35 -10.62 -77.90
C PRO A 772 -69.75 -10.28 -78.42
N SER A 773 -70.30 -9.15 -77.95
CA SER A 773 -71.65 -8.70 -78.33
C SER A 773 -71.75 -8.39 -79.83
N GLU A 774 -72.96 -8.31 -80.37
CA GLU A 774 -73.15 -7.97 -81.79
C GLU A 774 -72.55 -6.59 -82.14
N ALA A 775 -72.55 -5.64 -81.20
CA ALA A 775 -71.89 -4.35 -81.35
C ALA A 775 -70.36 -4.50 -81.42
N VAL A 776 -69.76 -5.29 -80.51
CA VAL A 776 -68.31 -5.55 -80.48
C VAL A 776 -67.86 -6.29 -81.75
N GLN A 777 -68.62 -7.30 -82.20
CA GLN A 777 -68.37 -8.00 -83.48
C GLN A 777 -68.47 -7.06 -84.69
N LEU A 778 -69.51 -6.22 -84.76
CA LEU A 778 -69.67 -5.26 -85.84
C LEU A 778 -68.52 -4.25 -85.90
N VAL A 779 -68.09 -3.69 -84.75
CA VAL A 779 -66.96 -2.75 -84.69
C VAL A 779 -65.65 -3.45 -85.09
N ALA A 780 -65.39 -4.66 -84.61
CA ALA A 780 -64.19 -5.42 -84.97
C ALA A 780 -64.12 -5.72 -86.49
N VAL A 781 -65.21 -6.18 -87.11
CA VAL A 781 -65.26 -6.48 -88.56
C VAL A 781 -65.31 -5.21 -89.42
N GLN A 782 -65.83 -4.09 -88.89
CA GLN A 782 -65.74 -2.78 -89.55
C GLN A 782 -64.30 -2.25 -89.58
N GLN A 783 -63.56 -2.37 -88.47
CA GLN A 783 -62.18 -1.93 -88.34
C GLN A 783 -61.17 -2.86 -89.04
N ASN A 784 -61.43 -4.17 -89.05
CA ASN A 784 -60.64 -5.13 -89.82
C ASN A 784 -61.52 -6.26 -90.37
N LEU A 785 -61.67 -6.30 -91.70
CA LEU A 785 -62.44 -7.35 -92.40
C LEU A 785 -61.91 -8.77 -92.14
N LEU A 786 -60.63 -8.94 -91.78
CA LEU A 786 -60.05 -10.24 -91.45
C LEU A 786 -60.41 -10.72 -90.03
N ALA A 787 -60.93 -9.85 -89.14
CA ALA A 787 -61.43 -10.27 -87.83
C ALA A 787 -62.61 -11.27 -87.93
N VAL A 788 -63.26 -11.37 -89.11
CA VAL A 788 -64.24 -12.42 -89.41
C VAL A 788 -63.66 -13.85 -89.33
N CYS A 789 -62.34 -14.00 -89.46
CA CYS A 789 -61.63 -15.27 -89.31
C CYS A 789 -61.36 -15.61 -87.83
N ASP A 790 -61.27 -14.60 -86.97
CA ASP A 790 -61.03 -14.74 -85.52
C ASP A 790 -62.35 -14.92 -84.74
N ILE A 791 -63.50 -14.64 -85.36
CA ILE A 791 -64.84 -14.92 -84.79
C ILE A 791 -65.25 -16.36 -85.10
N SER A 792 -65.59 -17.13 -84.05
CA SER A 792 -66.11 -18.50 -84.21
C SER A 792 -67.36 -18.53 -85.11
N LYS A 793 -67.42 -19.52 -86.02
CA LYS A 793 -68.56 -19.77 -86.92
C LYS A 793 -69.90 -19.91 -86.19
N GLU A 794 -69.89 -20.34 -84.93
CA GLU A 794 -71.09 -20.54 -84.11
C GLU A 794 -71.58 -19.22 -83.48
N CYS A 795 -70.67 -18.24 -83.31
CA CYS A 795 -71.00 -16.91 -82.79
C CYS A 795 -71.48 -15.93 -83.88
N LEU A 796 -71.04 -16.13 -85.12
CA LEU A 796 -71.14 -15.21 -86.25
C LEU A 796 -72.60 -14.97 -86.69
N LYS A 797 -73.13 -13.76 -86.49
CA LYS A 797 -74.54 -13.42 -86.72
C LYS A 797 -74.84 -13.09 -88.19
N GLN A 798 -76.07 -13.39 -88.63
CA GLN A 798 -76.51 -13.18 -90.01
C GLN A 798 -76.43 -11.71 -90.46
N SER A 799 -76.65 -10.76 -89.55
CA SER A 799 -76.45 -9.32 -89.76
C SER A 799 -75.03 -8.96 -90.20
N VAL A 800 -74.00 -9.62 -89.65
CA VAL A 800 -72.59 -9.46 -90.03
C VAL A 800 -72.36 -10.06 -91.43
N ILE A 801 -72.96 -11.22 -91.72
CA ILE A 801 -72.92 -11.87 -93.05
C ILE A 801 -73.59 -10.98 -94.11
N ASP A 802 -74.72 -10.34 -93.80
CA ASP A 802 -75.45 -9.49 -94.73
C ASP A 802 -74.74 -8.15 -94.96
N CYS A 803 -74.05 -7.61 -93.94
CA CYS A 803 -73.14 -6.48 -94.10
C CYS A 803 -71.96 -6.80 -95.04
N LEU A 804 -71.39 -8.01 -94.93
CA LEU A 804 -70.37 -8.50 -95.86
C LEU A 804 -70.94 -8.66 -97.29
N ASN A 805 -72.13 -9.24 -97.43
CA ASN A 805 -72.81 -9.39 -98.72
C ASN A 805 -73.12 -8.04 -99.40
N MET A 806 -73.55 -7.04 -98.64
CA MET A 806 -73.76 -5.67 -99.17
C MET A 806 -72.46 -5.04 -99.66
N LYS A 807 -71.33 -5.23 -98.95
CA LYS A 807 -70.02 -4.73 -99.40
C LYS A 807 -69.46 -5.46 -100.64
N MET A 808 -69.89 -6.70 -100.92
CA MET A 808 -69.37 -7.50 -102.04
C MET A 808 -70.10 -7.28 -103.38
N ASN A 809 -71.41 -7.00 -103.36
CA ASN A 809 -72.27 -7.06 -104.55
C ASN A 809 -72.29 -5.79 -105.44
N SER A 810 -71.52 -4.73 -105.13
CA SER A 810 -71.81 -3.37 -105.63
C SER A 810 -70.69 -2.63 -106.38
N SER A 811 -69.70 -3.28 -107.00
CA SER A 811 -68.70 -2.56 -107.81
C SER A 811 -68.04 -3.38 -108.94
N ALA A 812 -67.61 -2.67 -110.00
CA ALA A 812 -66.81 -3.23 -111.09
C ALA A 812 -65.41 -3.70 -110.63
N ALA A 813 -64.89 -3.14 -109.54
CA ALA A 813 -63.60 -3.54 -108.95
C ALA A 813 -63.56 -5.01 -108.51
N THR A 814 -64.71 -5.65 -108.29
CA THR A 814 -64.79 -7.10 -108.06
C THR A 814 -64.43 -7.90 -109.32
N ILE A 815 -64.85 -7.46 -110.51
CA ILE A 815 -64.45 -8.08 -111.79
C ILE A 815 -62.96 -7.83 -112.04
N GLU A 816 -62.48 -6.62 -111.79
CA GLU A 816 -61.08 -6.21 -111.95
C GLU A 816 -60.13 -7.01 -111.04
N ARG A 817 -60.47 -7.17 -109.75
CA ARG A 817 -59.74 -8.06 -108.83
C ARG A 817 -59.77 -9.53 -109.27
N MET A 818 -60.85 -9.97 -109.92
CA MET A 818 -60.94 -11.32 -110.48
C MET A 818 -60.08 -11.47 -111.75
N GLN A 819 -60.03 -10.46 -112.62
CA GLN A 819 -59.12 -10.38 -113.77
C GLN A 819 -57.66 -10.43 -113.30
N ASN A 820 -57.30 -9.65 -112.28
CA ASN A 820 -55.94 -9.63 -111.74
C ASN A 820 -55.56 -10.97 -111.10
N ARG A 821 -56.47 -11.65 -110.38
CA ARG A 821 -56.22 -13.01 -109.86
C ARG A 821 -56.09 -14.05 -110.97
N MET A 822 -56.91 -13.98 -112.02
CA MET A 822 -56.81 -14.87 -113.19
C MET A 822 -55.52 -14.63 -113.98
N ALA A 823 -55.11 -13.37 -114.16
CA ALA A 823 -53.85 -13.00 -114.80
C ALA A 823 -52.63 -13.46 -113.98
N ASN A 824 -52.66 -13.33 -112.65
CA ASN A 824 -51.60 -13.80 -111.76
C ASN A 824 -51.49 -15.34 -111.77
N LEU A 825 -52.61 -16.06 -111.89
CA LEU A 825 -52.60 -17.51 -112.12
C LEU A 825 -51.92 -17.89 -113.44
N ILE A 826 -52.24 -17.21 -114.54
CA ILE A 826 -51.62 -17.44 -115.86
C ILE A 826 -50.12 -17.10 -115.83
N LEU A 827 -49.76 -15.95 -115.24
CA LEU A 827 -48.38 -15.52 -114.99
C LEU A 827 -47.58 -16.60 -114.24
N ASN A 828 -48.13 -17.18 -113.17
CA ASN A 828 -47.46 -18.19 -112.38
C ASN A 828 -47.35 -19.55 -113.10
N LEU A 829 -48.33 -19.93 -113.93
CA LEU A 829 -48.23 -21.11 -114.80
C LEU A 829 -47.15 -20.93 -115.90
N LEU A 830 -47.05 -19.74 -116.50
CA LEU A 830 -45.99 -19.38 -117.44
C LEU A 830 -44.60 -19.37 -116.77
N ARG A 831 -44.50 -18.88 -115.52
CA ARG A 831 -43.27 -18.95 -114.71
C ARG A 831 -42.90 -20.41 -114.39
N TYR A 832 -43.86 -21.24 -113.98
CA TYR A 832 -43.64 -22.66 -113.70
C TYR A 832 -43.04 -23.40 -114.90
N ALA A 833 -43.61 -23.19 -116.10
CA ALA A 833 -43.11 -23.78 -117.35
C ALA A 833 -41.68 -23.35 -117.74
N LYS A 834 -41.13 -22.30 -117.12
CA LYS A 834 -39.78 -21.78 -117.37
C LYS A 834 -38.71 -22.34 -116.40
N LEU A 835 -39.13 -22.97 -115.30
CA LEU A 835 -38.23 -23.31 -114.17
C LEU A 835 -37.46 -24.64 -114.31
N GLU A 836 -37.76 -25.49 -115.30
CA GLU A 836 -37.21 -26.86 -115.35
C GLU A 836 -35.85 -27.02 -116.06
N ASP A 837 -35.34 -25.99 -116.74
CA ASP A 837 -34.11 -26.06 -117.56
C ASP A 837 -32.83 -25.60 -116.81
N LYS A 838 -32.81 -25.67 -115.46
CA LYS A 838 -31.62 -25.37 -114.65
C LYS A 838 -31.36 -26.42 -113.55
N HIS A 839 -30.17 -27.02 -113.63
CA HIS A 839 -29.55 -28.04 -112.77
C HIS A 839 -30.27 -28.46 -111.46
N ARG A 840 -30.50 -29.78 -111.37
CA ARG A 840 -30.88 -30.50 -110.13
C ARG A 840 -29.82 -30.31 -109.03
N ASN A 841 -30.06 -29.39 -108.10
CA ASN A 841 -29.61 -29.31 -106.69
C ASN A 841 -29.42 -27.84 -106.23
N ASN A 842 -30.46 -27.02 -106.32
CA ASN A 842 -30.50 -25.70 -105.67
C ASN A 842 -31.77 -25.57 -104.83
N GLN A 843 -31.60 -25.34 -103.54
CA GLN A 843 -32.66 -25.37 -102.55
C GLN A 843 -33.63 -24.19 -102.69
N ASN A 844 -33.14 -23.01 -103.09
CA ASN A 844 -34.00 -21.84 -103.31
C ASN A 844 -34.94 -22.04 -104.51
N LEU A 845 -34.45 -22.65 -105.61
CA LEU A 845 -35.29 -22.97 -106.78
C LEU A 845 -36.35 -24.05 -106.48
N ILE A 846 -36.08 -24.95 -105.51
CA ILE A 846 -37.07 -25.92 -105.03
C ILE A 846 -38.13 -25.23 -104.16
N THR A 847 -37.73 -24.26 -103.34
CA THR A 847 -38.64 -23.45 -102.52
C THR A 847 -39.50 -22.53 -103.39
N GLU A 848 -38.91 -21.78 -104.33
CA GLU A 848 -39.61 -20.94 -105.30
C GLU A 848 -40.61 -21.76 -106.14
N LYS A 849 -40.22 -22.95 -106.64
CA LYS A 849 -41.15 -23.83 -107.35
C LYS A 849 -42.29 -24.34 -106.44
N ARG A 850 -42.02 -24.60 -105.15
CA ARG A 850 -43.06 -24.95 -104.15
C ARG A 850 -44.01 -23.79 -103.88
N GLU A 851 -43.50 -22.59 -103.65
CA GLU A 851 -44.28 -21.38 -103.38
C GLU A 851 -45.14 -21.00 -104.58
N ILE A 852 -44.59 -21.06 -105.80
CA ILE A 852 -45.35 -20.90 -107.05
C ILE A 852 -46.44 -21.97 -107.17
N THR A 853 -46.14 -23.25 -106.88
CA THR A 853 -47.15 -24.32 -106.91
C THR A 853 -48.24 -24.13 -105.85
N CYS A 854 -47.87 -23.65 -104.65
CA CYS A 854 -48.79 -23.38 -103.56
C CYS A 854 -49.69 -22.18 -103.88
N SER A 855 -49.11 -21.07 -104.36
CA SER A 855 -49.83 -19.89 -104.85
C SER A 855 -50.77 -20.22 -106.02
N ILE A 856 -50.32 -21.02 -107.01
CA ILE A 856 -51.19 -21.57 -108.06
C ILE A 856 -52.37 -22.34 -107.45
N SER A 857 -52.13 -23.15 -106.43
CA SER A 857 -53.15 -23.96 -105.78
C SER A 857 -54.14 -23.13 -104.96
N GLU A 858 -53.67 -22.16 -104.17
CA GLU A 858 -54.51 -21.26 -103.37
C GLU A 858 -55.31 -20.28 -104.23
N VAL A 859 -54.70 -19.73 -105.29
CA VAL A 859 -55.39 -18.83 -106.22
C VAL A 859 -56.40 -19.62 -107.06
N ARG A 860 -56.07 -20.83 -107.56
CA ARG A 860 -57.06 -21.75 -108.15
C ARG A 860 -58.20 -22.02 -107.17
N ALA A 861 -57.91 -22.43 -105.93
CA ALA A 861 -58.92 -22.74 -104.92
C ALA A 861 -59.83 -21.53 -104.59
N CYS A 862 -59.26 -20.33 -104.44
CA CYS A 862 -60.02 -19.10 -104.23
C CYS A 862 -60.94 -18.78 -105.42
N ILE A 863 -60.43 -18.89 -106.66
CA ILE A 863 -61.23 -18.66 -107.87
C ILE A 863 -62.34 -19.71 -107.97
N SER A 864 -62.05 -20.99 -107.72
CA SER A 864 -63.02 -22.09 -107.72
C SER A 864 -64.13 -21.90 -106.68
N LEU A 865 -63.80 -21.61 -105.41
CA LEU A 865 -64.78 -21.38 -104.34
C LEU A 865 -65.67 -20.15 -104.61
N MET A 866 -65.13 -19.12 -105.25
CA MET A 866 -65.92 -17.96 -105.66
C MET A 866 -66.80 -18.28 -106.89
N LEU A 867 -66.32 -19.01 -107.89
CA LEU A 867 -67.13 -19.43 -109.03
C LEU A 867 -68.25 -20.42 -108.64
N GLU A 868 -68.00 -21.28 -107.66
CA GLU A 868 -69.00 -22.20 -107.08
C GLU A 868 -70.10 -21.44 -106.32
N LYS A 869 -69.73 -20.43 -105.52
CA LYS A 869 -70.70 -19.62 -104.75
C LYS A 869 -71.40 -18.52 -105.57
N PHE A 870 -70.80 -18.07 -106.67
CA PHE A 870 -71.31 -16.98 -107.50
C PHE A 870 -71.40 -17.37 -108.99
N PRO A 871 -72.27 -18.34 -109.35
CA PRO A 871 -72.31 -18.93 -110.71
C PRO A 871 -72.61 -17.93 -111.84
N ALA A 872 -73.22 -16.78 -111.53
CA ALA A 872 -73.44 -15.70 -112.51
C ALA A 872 -72.14 -15.13 -113.10
N LEU A 873 -71.00 -15.24 -112.41
CA LEU A 873 -69.70 -14.84 -112.94
C LEU A 873 -69.20 -15.78 -114.04
N LYS A 874 -69.57 -17.07 -114.01
CA LYS A 874 -69.02 -18.10 -114.91
C LYS A 874 -69.26 -17.78 -116.39
N VAL A 875 -70.45 -17.26 -116.71
CA VAL A 875 -70.84 -16.88 -118.08
C VAL A 875 -69.92 -15.79 -118.68
N LYS A 876 -69.29 -14.95 -117.86
CA LYS A 876 -68.30 -13.96 -118.33
C LYS A 876 -66.88 -14.50 -118.50
N PHE A 877 -66.55 -15.65 -117.92
CA PHE A 877 -65.25 -16.28 -118.16
C PHE A 877 -65.22 -16.99 -119.52
N GLU A 878 -66.36 -17.47 -120.02
CA GLU A 878 -66.49 -18.12 -121.34
C GLU A 878 -66.47 -17.12 -122.52
N ASP A 879 -66.26 -15.82 -122.26
CA ASP A 879 -66.11 -14.75 -123.25
C ASP A 879 -64.67 -14.68 -123.81
N SER A 880 -64.54 -14.91 -125.12
CA SER A 880 -63.24 -14.95 -125.81
C SER A 880 -62.52 -13.60 -125.89
N GLU A 881 -63.23 -12.47 -125.95
CA GLU A 881 -62.59 -11.14 -125.98
C GLU A 881 -62.05 -10.77 -124.59
N TRP A 882 -62.84 -11.05 -123.54
CA TRP A 882 -62.40 -10.87 -122.15
C TRP A 882 -61.16 -11.71 -121.84
N PHE A 883 -61.16 -12.99 -122.23
CA PHE A 883 -60.02 -13.87 -121.97
C PHE A 883 -58.76 -13.46 -122.74
N ALA A 884 -58.89 -13.03 -124.00
CA ALA A 884 -57.76 -12.52 -124.77
C ALA A 884 -57.14 -11.26 -124.12
N ALA A 885 -57.94 -10.38 -123.50
CA ALA A 885 -57.44 -9.23 -122.77
C ALA A 885 -56.67 -9.62 -121.47
N VAL A 886 -57.19 -10.59 -120.72
CA VAL A 886 -56.53 -11.12 -119.51
C VAL A 886 -55.22 -11.84 -119.87
N TRP A 887 -55.21 -12.62 -120.96
CA TRP A 887 -54.02 -13.30 -121.46
C TRP A 887 -52.92 -12.29 -121.88
N ASN A 888 -53.27 -11.26 -122.65
CA ASN A 888 -52.31 -10.23 -123.07
C ASN A 888 -51.77 -9.41 -121.89
N THR A 889 -52.60 -9.11 -120.90
CA THR A 889 -52.15 -8.47 -119.64
C THR A 889 -51.13 -9.35 -118.90
N SER A 890 -51.38 -10.67 -118.86
CA SER A 890 -50.46 -11.65 -118.26
C SER A 890 -49.12 -11.71 -119.01
N LEU A 891 -49.15 -11.75 -120.35
CA LEU A 891 -47.94 -11.74 -121.19
C LEU A 891 -47.10 -10.48 -120.95
N HIS A 892 -47.72 -9.29 -120.91
CA HIS A 892 -46.99 -8.02 -120.75
C HIS A 892 -46.15 -7.98 -119.46
N LEU A 893 -46.64 -8.61 -118.38
CA LEU A 893 -45.96 -8.73 -117.09
C LEU A 893 -44.85 -9.80 -117.07
N THR A 894 -44.77 -10.71 -118.05
CA THR A 894 -43.72 -11.74 -118.13
C THR A 894 -42.45 -11.29 -118.88
N ARG A 895 -42.55 -10.30 -119.77
CA ARG A 895 -41.51 -9.92 -120.76
C ARG A 895 -40.97 -11.13 -121.56
N LEU A 896 -41.85 -12.03 -121.98
CA LEU A 896 -41.52 -13.17 -122.85
C LEU A 896 -42.00 -12.91 -124.29
N ASP A 897 -41.10 -13.06 -125.26
CA ASP A 897 -41.47 -13.08 -126.68
C ASP A 897 -42.15 -14.41 -127.04
N ILE A 898 -43.49 -14.41 -126.97
CA ILE A 898 -44.39 -15.50 -127.37
C ILE A 898 -45.46 -14.86 -128.28
N GLU A 899 -46.03 -15.60 -129.23
CA GLU A 899 -47.11 -15.06 -130.08
C GLU A 899 -48.30 -14.57 -129.22
N PRO A 900 -48.92 -13.43 -129.56
CA PRO A 900 -49.93 -12.76 -128.72
C PRO A 900 -51.33 -13.43 -128.75
N SER A 901 -51.42 -14.70 -129.15
CA SER A 901 -52.65 -15.50 -129.14
C SER A 901 -52.63 -16.47 -127.95
N PRO A 902 -53.76 -16.68 -127.23
CA PRO A 902 -53.80 -17.64 -126.12
C PRO A 902 -53.49 -19.07 -126.58
N ILE A 903 -52.39 -19.65 -126.04
CA ILE A 903 -51.96 -21.02 -126.37
C ILE A 903 -52.59 -22.10 -125.48
N TRP A 904 -53.29 -21.71 -124.41
CA TRP A 904 -54.03 -22.60 -123.50
C TRP A 904 -55.48 -22.13 -123.35
N THR A 905 -56.41 -23.06 -123.14
CA THR A 905 -57.81 -22.73 -122.81
C THR A 905 -58.00 -22.46 -121.32
N ILE A 906 -59.08 -21.78 -120.96
CA ILE A 906 -59.47 -21.54 -119.55
C ILE A 906 -59.63 -22.86 -118.79
N GLU A 907 -60.20 -23.87 -119.45
CA GLU A 907 -60.41 -25.21 -118.89
C GLU A 907 -59.07 -25.85 -118.50
N GLN A 908 -58.04 -25.71 -119.33
CA GLN A 908 -56.67 -26.15 -119.00
C GLN A 908 -56.06 -25.33 -117.85
N ILE A 909 -56.24 -24.01 -117.84
CA ILE A 909 -55.68 -23.13 -116.79
C ILE A 909 -56.30 -23.42 -115.41
N LEU A 910 -57.60 -23.70 -115.36
CA LEU A 910 -58.33 -24.01 -114.12
C LEU A 910 -58.28 -25.50 -113.73
N ASP A 911 -57.87 -26.40 -114.63
CA ASP A 911 -57.59 -27.78 -114.27
C ASP A 911 -56.43 -27.84 -113.27
N LYS A 912 -56.73 -28.34 -112.07
CA LYS A 912 -55.79 -28.56 -110.97
C LYS A 912 -54.57 -29.40 -111.37
N ASP A 913 -54.72 -30.33 -112.31
CA ASP A 913 -53.68 -31.30 -112.68
C ASP A 913 -52.84 -30.81 -113.89
N PHE A 914 -53.20 -29.69 -114.52
CA PHE A 914 -52.51 -29.15 -115.70
C PHE A 914 -51.28 -28.28 -115.37
N PHE A 915 -50.13 -28.70 -115.91
CA PHE A 915 -48.85 -27.97 -115.98
C PHE A 915 -48.12 -28.29 -117.31
N PRO A 916 -47.31 -27.38 -117.92
CA PRO A 916 -46.90 -27.49 -119.32
C PRO A 916 -45.41 -27.85 -119.56
N ASP A 917 -45.13 -28.73 -120.53
CA ASP A 917 -43.80 -29.16 -120.99
C ASP A 917 -43.31 -28.43 -122.26
N GLN A 918 -42.07 -27.93 -122.28
CA GLN A 918 -41.59 -27.07 -123.39
C GLN A 918 -41.30 -27.78 -124.73
N HIS A 919 -40.96 -29.07 -124.75
CA HIS A 919 -40.25 -29.70 -125.87
C HIS A 919 -41.04 -29.87 -127.20
N LYS A 920 -42.27 -29.35 -127.32
CA LYS A 920 -43.09 -29.46 -128.54
C LYS A 920 -43.75 -28.18 -129.04
N GLN A 921 -43.72 -27.06 -128.31
CA GLN A 921 -44.65 -25.95 -128.56
C GLN A 921 -44.03 -24.53 -128.68
N ILE A 922 -42.71 -24.37 -128.50
CA ILE A 922 -42.04 -23.06 -128.65
C ILE A 922 -40.79 -23.22 -129.56
N PRO A 923 -40.65 -22.43 -130.65
CA PRO A 923 -39.52 -22.56 -131.59
C PRO A 923 -38.23 -21.96 -131.02
N LYS A 924 -37.08 -22.57 -131.36
CA LYS A 924 -35.75 -22.10 -130.92
C LYS A 924 -35.17 -21.08 -131.91
N ASN A 925 -34.74 -19.92 -131.40
CA ASN A 925 -33.85 -19.00 -132.10
C ASN A 925 -32.92 -18.23 -131.13
N ASN A 926 -31.99 -17.45 -131.67
CA ASN A 926 -30.68 -17.15 -131.04
C ASN A 926 -30.54 -15.78 -130.34
N PHE A 927 -29.84 -15.77 -129.18
CA PHE A 927 -28.97 -14.70 -128.62
C PHE A 927 -29.59 -13.30 -128.33
N PHE A 928 -29.03 -12.41 -127.49
CA PHE A 928 -27.90 -12.37 -126.53
C PHE A 928 -28.41 -11.67 -125.22
N PRO A 929 -27.68 -11.68 -124.07
CA PRO A 929 -28.13 -11.04 -122.83
C PRO A 929 -27.66 -9.57 -122.68
N GLY A 930 -28.37 -8.82 -121.84
CA GLY A 930 -27.98 -7.50 -121.32
C GLY A 930 -28.27 -7.42 -119.81
N PRO A 931 -27.69 -6.44 -119.07
CA PRO A 931 -27.81 -6.36 -117.62
C PRO A 931 -29.20 -5.88 -117.16
N VAL A 932 -29.50 -6.10 -115.89
CA VAL A 932 -30.61 -5.47 -115.17
C VAL A 932 -30.00 -4.56 -114.12
N GLU A 933 -30.33 -3.27 -114.19
CA GLU A 933 -30.04 -2.28 -113.13
C GLU A 933 -31.29 -2.18 -112.23
N ASP A 934 -31.08 -1.79 -110.96
CA ASP A 934 -32.13 -1.77 -109.93
C ASP A 934 -33.18 -0.67 -110.18
N ILE A 935 -34.47 -0.97 -109.93
CA ILE A 935 -35.59 -0.01 -109.86
C ILE A 935 -36.53 -0.43 -108.73
N ASP A 936 -37.09 0.56 -108.03
CA ASP A 936 -37.71 0.49 -106.71
C ASP A 936 -38.95 -0.42 -106.53
N ASP A 937 -39.05 -1.00 -105.33
CA ASP A 937 -40.23 -1.72 -104.80
C ASP A 937 -41.33 -0.74 -104.31
N ASP A 938 -42.10 -0.10 -105.20
CA ASP A 938 -43.20 0.80 -104.76
C ASP A 938 -44.42 0.90 -105.71
N ILE A 939 -45.14 -0.21 -105.95
CA ILE A 939 -46.54 -0.21 -106.45
C ILE A 939 -47.36 -1.31 -105.73
N PRO A 940 -48.49 -1.00 -105.05
CA PRO A 940 -49.25 -1.98 -104.26
C PRO A 940 -50.50 -2.57 -104.96
N PHE A 941 -50.76 -3.88 -104.76
CA PHE A 941 -52.09 -4.44 -104.43
C PHE A 941 -52.06 -5.90 -103.96
#